data_AF-A0AAJ2P5R9-F1
#
_entry.id   AF-A0AAJ2P5R9-F1
#
_cell.length_a   1.000
_cell.length_b   1.000
_cell.length_c   1.000
_cell.angle_alpha   90.00
_cell.angle_beta   90.00
_cell.angle_gamma   90.00
#
_symmetry.space_group_name_H-M   'P 1'
#
loop_
_entity.id
_entity.type
_entity.pdbx_description
1 polymer ?
#
loop_
_entity_poly.entity_id
_entity_poly.type
_entity_poly.pdbx_seq_one_letter_code
_entity_poly.pdbx_strand_id
1 'polypeptide(L)'
;MKKTDDNKKNEQNNFEAEIKKIRQAANSRYKSKFSIPAIEIKDLTIDFGETLAVDSANIKIYKGELVTLLGPSGSGKTTILNAIAGLLNPTSGQIIFNGDDVTRKSPQQRKIGLVFQNYALYPHLNVFGNIAFALHNDPRWKQKAIEKSMLARVNANSIVLAKNGASLEDLEIYKNKLFDYFDIYRQLEHDYNELKAQIYHNLNQLQTDYFLIEAHKQAEIKNLTIDFLKLGKSASIFWAFWKRVFGKKEGEICPIQQAITFRKAYKLKVDKIKKQAKLDKKAHKNKIQEEKYAIKNAPELVRSRQNFLEQKALLYEKLEKLEKLQAQFLSNSKIELAKIQQGYKNFTSKTSLKDAESIKLDYEEQIEAFNQRKKEKELWFKTEIENEKNQIKNSGKLANLEQTYLETKKKFLETNTRHSPNLLLLKSLKTKSKTYKKETLKLFLDYERNLINKFSLNTSKLSEQELQQYQEYQNDNISIKEAINRAVLRTAEKVEITKNLAKKPTKLSGGQQQRVAIARGIVRHPDILLMDEPLSNLDAKLRVQTRQWIRRIQTEIGITTVFVTHDQEEAMSISDRIICMSTGYVQQIGTPTELYHNPKNEFVASFLGVPEMNIFDAFYDKETKSVIVDNQIIFELLKDYEHEKIRVGIRAEDLVENEAGNFQGKISVIEYLGKDILAKIDVENIGQISIILRKKPAYEIDEIVKFSIKSGKLHLFDYQTRERIQWT
;
A
#
# COMPACT_ATOMS: atom_id res chain seq x y z
N MET A 1 -55.52 -9.34 -28.46
CA MET A 1 -55.15 -9.71 -27.08
C MET A 1 -54.14 -10.86 -26.98
N LYS A 2 -54.14 -11.89 -27.85
CA LYS A 2 -53.12 -12.98 -27.77
C LYS A 2 -51.67 -12.58 -28.13
N LYS A 3 -51.45 -11.64 -29.06
CA LYS A 3 -50.08 -11.22 -29.49
C LYS A 3 -49.30 -10.41 -28.45
N THR A 4 -49.96 -9.80 -27.47
CA THR A 4 -49.34 -8.96 -26.44
C THR A 4 -48.82 -9.77 -25.25
N ASP A 5 -49.43 -10.93 -24.97
CA ASP A 5 -49.00 -11.82 -23.88
C ASP A 5 -47.79 -12.69 -24.28
N ASP A 6 -47.70 -13.10 -25.55
CA ASP A 6 -46.54 -13.84 -26.06
C ASP A 6 -45.28 -12.96 -26.16
N ASN A 7 -45.42 -11.68 -26.47
CA ASN A 7 -44.28 -10.73 -26.45
C ASN A 7 -43.82 -10.45 -25.02
N LYS A 8 -44.74 -10.29 -24.06
CA LYS A 8 -44.37 -10.13 -22.65
C LYS A 8 -43.73 -11.40 -22.07
N LYS A 9 -44.24 -12.59 -22.41
CA LYS A 9 -43.61 -13.87 -22.03
C LYS A 9 -42.23 -14.05 -22.66
N ASN A 10 -42.04 -13.65 -23.92
CA ASN A 10 -40.73 -13.73 -24.58
C ASN A 10 -39.73 -12.73 -24.03
N GLU A 11 -40.14 -11.50 -23.69
CA GLU A 11 -39.27 -10.53 -23.02
C GLU A 11 -38.91 -10.98 -21.60
N GLN A 12 -39.86 -11.56 -20.87
CA GLN A 12 -39.64 -12.08 -19.52
C GLN A 12 -38.74 -13.33 -19.53
N ASN A 13 -38.90 -14.22 -20.52
CA ASN A 13 -38.00 -15.36 -20.73
C ASN A 13 -36.60 -14.94 -21.20
N ASN A 14 -36.48 -13.91 -22.04
CA ASN A 14 -35.18 -13.35 -22.44
C ASN A 14 -34.49 -12.69 -21.24
N PHE A 15 -35.23 -11.96 -20.41
CA PHE A 15 -34.71 -11.33 -19.20
C PHE A 15 -34.29 -12.38 -18.16
N GLU A 16 -35.06 -13.45 -17.98
CA GLU A 16 -34.66 -14.58 -17.13
C GLU A 16 -33.45 -15.35 -17.68
N ALA A 17 -33.37 -15.55 -19.00
CA ALA A 17 -32.20 -16.16 -19.65
C ALA A 17 -30.94 -15.28 -19.52
N GLU A 18 -31.11 -13.95 -19.60
CA GLU A 18 -30.05 -12.96 -19.43
C GLU A 18 -29.59 -12.90 -17.95
N ILE A 19 -30.52 -12.91 -16.99
CA ILE A 19 -30.21 -13.04 -15.55
C ILE A 19 -29.53 -14.38 -15.26
N LYS A 20 -29.95 -15.47 -15.89
CA LYS A 20 -29.34 -16.79 -15.72
C LYS A 20 -27.92 -16.84 -16.31
N LYS A 21 -27.69 -16.19 -17.46
CA LYS A 21 -26.34 -15.97 -18.03
C LYS A 21 -25.48 -15.07 -17.13
N ILE A 22 -26.02 -13.98 -16.60
CA ILE A 22 -25.32 -13.09 -15.66
C ILE A 22 -24.99 -13.82 -14.36
N ARG A 23 -25.90 -14.65 -13.83
CA ARG A 23 -25.68 -15.50 -12.65
C ARG A 23 -24.68 -16.61 -12.92
N GLN A 24 -24.69 -17.23 -14.10
CA GLN A 24 -23.67 -18.20 -14.49
C GLN A 24 -22.30 -17.55 -14.68
N ALA A 25 -22.24 -16.37 -15.30
CA ALA A 25 -21.01 -15.56 -15.43
C ALA A 25 -20.51 -15.04 -14.07
N ALA A 26 -21.42 -14.70 -13.15
CA ALA A 26 -21.09 -14.32 -11.79
C ALA A 26 -20.63 -15.53 -10.96
N ASN A 27 -21.24 -16.70 -11.11
CA ASN A 27 -20.81 -17.95 -10.47
C ASN A 27 -19.51 -18.49 -11.05
N SER A 28 -19.24 -18.31 -12.35
CA SER A 28 -17.94 -18.62 -12.95
C SER A 28 -16.89 -17.59 -12.54
N ARG A 29 -17.24 -16.30 -12.38
CA ARG A 29 -16.38 -15.28 -11.73
C ARG A 29 -16.15 -15.55 -10.24
N TYR A 30 -17.12 -16.14 -9.55
CA TYR A 30 -17.02 -16.52 -8.14
C TYR A 30 -16.15 -17.76 -7.97
N LYS A 31 -16.27 -18.75 -8.88
CA LYS A 31 -15.36 -19.89 -8.98
C LYS A 31 -13.95 -19.49 -9.44
N SER A 32 -13.80 -18.50 -10.33
CA SER A 32 -12.49 -17.93 -10.71
C SER A 32 -11.89 -17.01 -9.65
N LYS A 33 -12.68 -16.55 -8.66
CA LYS A 33 -12.18 -15.78 -7.52
C LYS A 33 -11.27 -16.62 -6.60
N PHE A 34 -11.31 -17.95 -6.75
CA PHE A 34 -10.37 -18.88 -6.13
C PHE A 34 -9.17 -19.23 -7.04
N SER A 35 -9.18 -18.85 -8.32
CA SER A 35 -8.06 -19.11 -9.24
C SER A 35 -7.07 -17.94 -9.36
N ILE A 36 -7.48 -16.73 -8.94
CA ILE A 36 -6.59 -15.56 -8.92
C ILE A 36 -5.79 -15.60 -7.60
N PRO A 37 -4.45 -15.55 -7.65
CA PRO A 37 -3.63 -15.49 -6.44
C PRO A 37 -3.96 -14.24 -5.61
N ALA A 38 -3.99 -14.41 -4.30
CA ALA A 38 -4.07 -13.28 -3.37
C ALA A 38 -2.80 -12.43 -3.44
N ILE A 39 -1.64 -13.07 -3.62
CA ILE A 39 -0.36 -12.43 -3.92
C ILE A 39 0.27 -13.16 -5.11
N GLU A 40 0.63 -12.39 -6.14
CA GLU A 40 1.43 -12.86 -7.26
C GLU A 40 2.65 -11.96 -7.41
N ILE A 41 3.83 -12.57 -7.44
CA ILE A 41 5.12 -11.92 -7.68
C ILE A 41 5.64 -12.43 -9.01
N LYS A 42 6.00 -11.51 -9.91
CA LYS A 42 6.54 -11.82 -11.25
C LYS A 42 7.91 -11.19 -11.43
N ASP A 43 8.91 -12.02 -11.74
CA ASP A 43 10.28 -11.62 -12.07
C ASP A 43 10.85 -10.53 -11.14
N LEU A 44 10.62 -10.71 -9.83
CA LEU A 44 11.00 -9.71 -8.83
C LEU A 44 12.50 -9.74 -8.59
N THR A 45 13.16 -8.62 -8.89
CA THR A 45 14.60 -8.43 -8.65
C THR A 45 14.82 -7.25 -7.72
N ILE A 46 15.66 -7.46 -6.72
CA ILE A 46 16.04 -6.45 -5.74
C ILE A 46 17.56 -6.46 -5.62
N ASP A 47 18.15 -5.40 -6.14
CA ASP A 47 19.59 -5.19 -6.18
C ASP A 47 19.94 -3.90 -5.42
N PHE A 48 20.78 -4.02 -4.41
CA PHE A 48 21.30 -2.89 -3.62
C PHE A 48 22.61 -2.32 -4.20
N GLY A 49 23.09 -2.85 -5.33
CA GLY A 49 24.34 -2.47 -5.99
C GLY A 49 25.54 -3.26 -5.47
N GLU A 50 25.71 -3.34 -4.14
CA GLU A 50 26.77 -4.15 -3.52
C GLU A 50 26.37 -5.64 -3.43
N THR A 51 25.07 -5.91 -3.30
CA THR A 51 24.53 -7.27 -3.14
C THR A 51 23.19 -7.42 -3.87
N LEU A 52 23.08 -8.49 -4.64
CA LEU A 52 21.84 -8.94 -5.23
C LEU A 52 21.04 -9.71 -4.17
N ALA A 53 20.02 -9.08 -3.60
CA ALA A 53 19.28 -9.64 -2.48
C ALA A 53 18.15 -10.59 -2.90
N VAL A 54 17.56 -10.35 -4.06
CA VAL A 54 16.55 -11.22 -4.68
C VAL A 54 16.76 -11.22 -6.18
N ASP A 55 16.81 -12.40 -6.78
CA ASP A 55 16.92 -12.56 -8.24
C ASP A 55 15.68 -13.24 -8.83
N SER A 56 14.95 -12.48 -9.65
CA SER A 56 13.90 -12.99 -10.56
C SER A 56 12.88 -13.92 -9.88
N ALA A 57 12.45 -13.57 -8.67
CA ALA A 57 11.54 -14.40 -7.89
C ALA A 57 10.13 -14.43 -8.51
N ASN A 58 9.59 -15.64 -8.66
CA ASN A 58 8.25 -15.90 -9.20
C ASN A 58 7.43 -16.70 -8.18
N ILE A 59 6.42 -16.08 -7.56
CA ILE A 59 5.68 -16.64 -6.42
C ILE A 59 4.19 -16.43 -6.59
N LYS A 60 3.38 -17.46 -6.29
CA LYS A 60 1.91 -17.39 -6.24
C LYS A 60 1.40 -17.93 -4.91
N ILE A 61 0.63 -17.10 -4.21
CA ILE A 61 0.01 -17.39 -2.91
C ILE A 61 -1.49 -17.18 -3.05
N TYR A 62 -2.27 -18.18 -2.68
CA TYR A 62 -3.72 -18.19 -2.82
C TYR A 62 -4.41 -17.71 -1.55
N LYS A 63 -5.69 -17.34 -1.68
CA LYS A 63 -6.45 -16.74 -0.59
C LYS A 63 -6.61 -17.72 0.57
N GLY A 64 -6.31 -17.26 1.79
CA GLY A 64 -6.43 -18.05 3.02
C GLY A 64 -5.29 -19.03 3.27
N GLU A 65 -4.29 -19.08 2.38
CA GLU A 65 -3.09 -19.91 2.52
C GLU A 65 -2.12 -19.28 3.55
N LEU A 66 -1.48 -20.10 4.39
CA LEU A 66 -0.32 -19.73 5.18
C LEU A 66 0.94 -20.25 4.47
N VAL A 67 1.71 -19.31 3.90
CA VAL A 67 2.94 -19.62 3.17
C VAL A 67 4.14 -19.13 3.95
N THR A 68 5.15 -19.99 4.10
CA THR A 68 6.39 -19.62 4.80
C THR A 68 7.54 -19.40 3.83
N LEU A 69 8.20 -18.24 3.92
CA LEU A 69 9.50 -17.97 3.35
C LEU A 69 10.57 -18.53 4.31
N LEU A 70 11.30 -19.54 3.86
CA LEU A 70 12.28 -20.28 4.66
C LEU A 70 13.66 -20.23 4.00
N GLY A 71 14.72 -20.17 4.81
CA GLY A 71 16.10 -20.24 4.33
C GLY A 71 17.10 -19.62 5.31
N PRO A 72 18.42 -19.75 5.07
CA PRO A 72 19.47 -19.23 5.93
C PRO A 72 19.48 -17.70 5.99
N SER A 73 20.23 -17.13 6.93
CA SER A 73 20.41 -15.68 7.03
C SER A 73 20.95 -15.11 5.70
N GLY A 74 20.43 -13.94 5.29
CA GLY A 74 20.82 -13.30 4.03
C GLY A 74 20.19 -13.89 2.76
N SER A 75 19.30 -14.89 2.84
CA SER A 75 18.67 -15.51 1.66
C SER A 75 17.62 -14.66 0.93
N GLY A 76 17.33 -13.44 1.38
CA GLY A 76 16.37 -12.51 0.74
C GLY A 76 14.93 -12.56 1.27
N LYS A 77 14.62 -13.37 2.30
CA LYS A 77 13.25 -13.54 2.84
C LYS A 77 12.59 -12.23 3.30
N THR A 78 13.23 -11.53 4.24
CA THR A 78 12.75 -10.25 4.78
C THR A 78 12.74 -9.18 3.69
N THR A 79 13.65 -9.27 2.71
CA THR A 79 13.67 -8.38 1.54
C THR A 79 12.41 -8.57 0.68
N ILE A 80 12.02 -9.81 0.37
CA ILE A 80 10.76 -10.11 -0.31
C ILE A 80 9.56 -9.66 0.53
N LEU A 81 9.52 -9.97 1.82
CA LEU A 81 8.41 -9.56 2.69
C LEU A 81 8.26 -8.03 2.75
N ASN A 82 9.36 -7.29 2.86
CA ASN A 82 9.36 -5.83 2.84
C ASN A 82 8.95 -5.26 1.47
N ALA A 83 9.30 -5.93 0.38
CA ALA A 83 8.84 -5.57 -0.95
C ALA A 83 7.33 -5.79 -1.11
N ILE A 84 6.79 -6.92 -0.63
CA ILE A 84 5.34 -7.19 -0.55
C ILE A 84 4.66 -6.14 0.32
N ALA A 85 5.28 -5.74 1.43
CA ALA A 85 4.76 -4.71 2.32
C ALA A 85 4.77 -3.30 1.73
N GLY A 86 5.55 -3.05 0.68
CA GLY A 86 5.79 -1.72 0.12
C GLY A 86 6.71 -0.86 0.97
N LEU A 87 7.46 -1.46 1.90
CA LEU A 87 8.53 -0.82 2.66
C LEU A 87 9.81 -0.73 1.84
N LEU A 88 9.96 -1.61 0.84
CA LEU A 88 11.05 -1.62 -0.10
C LEU A 88 10.49 -1.59 -1.53
N ASN A 89 11.08 -0.74 -2.38
CA ASN A 89 10.73 -0.72 -3.81
C ASN A 89 11.63 -1.69 -4.56
N PRO A 90 11.09 -2.59 -5.39
CA PRO A 90 11.92 -3.48 -6.19
C PRO A 90 12.66 -2.73 -7.30
N THR A 91 13.78 -3.29 -7.72
CA THR A 91 14.57 -2.82 -8.86
C THR A 91 13.84 -3.11 -10.18
N SER A 92 13.32 -4.33 -10.33
CA SER A 92 12.44 -4.75 -11.44
C SER A 92 11.42 -5.81 -11.00
N GLY A 93 10.47 -6.13 -11.88
CA GLY A 93 9.38 -7.08 -11.61
C GLY A 93 8.10 -6.43 -11.11
N GLN A 94 7.11 -7.26 -10.79
CA GLN A 94 5.77 -6.83 -10.38
C GLN A 94 5.29 -7.57 -9.13
N ILE A 95 4.54 -6.85 -8.30
CA ILE A 95 3.82 -7.38 -7.14
C ILE A 95 2.34 -7.07 -7.35
N ILE A 96 1.52 -8.11 -7.42
CA ILE A 96 0.11 -8.05 -7.81
C ILE A 96 -0.73 -8.66 -6.67
N PHE A 97 -1.71 -7.92 -6.16
CA PHE A 97 -2.64 -8.40 -5.14
C PHE A 97 -4.04 -8.56 -5.73
N ASN A 98 -4.62 -9.77 -5.69
CA ASN A 98 -5.94 -10.05 -6.26
C ASN A 98 -6.11 -9.56 -7.71
N GLY A 99 -5.04 -9.58 -8.51
CA GLY A 99 -5.02 -9.07 -9.88
C GLY A 99 -4.65 -7.58 -10.04
N ASP A 100 -4.60 -6.79 -8.96
CA ASP A 100 -4.21 -5.39 -8.99
C ASP A 100 -2.69 -5.24 -8.79
N ASP A 101 -1.98 -4.57 -9.71
CA ASP A 101 -0.59 -4.19 -9.49
C ASP A 101 -0.47 -3.20 -8.32
N VAL A 102 0.32 -3.58 -7.32
CA VAL A 102 0.59 -2.80 -6.10
C VAL A 102 2.04 -2.37 -5.98
N THR A 103 2.89 -2.69 -6.97
CA THR A 103 4.35 -2.51 -6.93
C THR A 103 4.79 -1.12 -6.47
N ARG A 104 4.10 -0.06 -6.93
CA ARG A 104 4.40 1.34 -6.57
C ARG A 104 3.45 1.95 -5.52
N LYS A 105 2.52 1.16 -4.97
CA LYS A 105 1.61 1.60 -3.90
C LYS A 105 2.33 1.60 -2.55
N SER A 106 2.05 2.59 -1.71
CA SER A 106 2.60 2.67 -0.35
C SER A 106 2.02 1.58 0.57
N PRO A 107 2.68 1.24 1.70
CA PRO A 107 2.18 0.22 2.63
C PRO A 107 0.73 0.44 3.07
N GLN A 108 0.36 1.70 3.32
CA GLN A 108 -1.01 2.08 3.72
C GLN A 108 -2.03 1.81 2.61
N GLN A 109 -1.64 2.00 1.34
CA GLN A 109 -2.51 1.77 0.19
C GLN A 109 -2.69 0.28 -0.12
N ARG A 110 -1.74 -0.57 0.30
CA ARG A 110 -1.77 -2.02 0.13
C ARG A 110 -2.71 -2.76 1.07
N LYS A 111 -3.20 -2.09 2.13
CA LYS A 111 -4.18 -2.63 3.10
C LYS A 111 -3.76 -3.95 3.77
N ILE A 112 -2.48 -4.08 4.04
CA ILE A 112 -1.90 -5.26 4.69
C ILE A 112 -1.85 -5.11 6.21
N GLY A 113 -1.89 -6.24 6.92
CA GLY A 113 -1.42 -6.34 8.29
C GLY A 113 0.07 -6.70 8.30
N LEU A 114 0.86 -6.11 9.19
CA LEU A 114 2.29 -6.41 9.33
C LEU A 114 2.63 -6.63 10.81
N VAL A 115 3.32 -7.73 11.09
CA VAL A 115 3.87 -8.10 12.39
C VAL A 115 5.38 -8.19 12.25
N PHE A 116 6.11 -7.40 13.05
CA PHE A 116 7.56 -7.33 13.03
C PHE A 116 8.18 -8.32 14.01
N GLN A 117 9.47 -8.64 13.79
CA GLN A 117 10.28 -9.48 14.67
C GLN A 117 10.31 -8.96 16.10
N ASN A 118 10.64 -7.68 16.26
CA ASN A 118 10.40 -6.97 17.52
C ASN A 118 8.92 -6.62 17.59
N TYR A 119 8.26 -6.90 18.72
CA TYR A 119 6.82 -6.71 18.93
C TYR A 119 6.31 -5.31 18.48
N ALA A 120 7.21 -4.32 18.42
CA ALA A 120 7.00 -2.96 17.94
C ALA A 120 5.83 -2.29 18.67
N LEU A 121 5.57 -2.70 19.92
CA LEU A 121 4.50 -2.16 20.76
C LEU A 121 4.89 -0.77 21.24
N TYR A 122 3.92 0.13 21.29
CA TYR A 122 4.10 1.48 21.82
C TYR A 122 4.18 1.40 23.36
N PRO A 123 5.35 1.65 23.98
CA PRO A 123 5.54 1.40 25.42
C PRO A 123 4.72 2.34 26.30
N HIS A 124 4.40 3.53 25.79
CA HIS A 124 3.61 4.55 26.46
C HIS A 124 2.09 4.27 26.42
N LEU A 125 1.63 3.37 25.56
CA LEU A 125 0.22 2.97 25.47
C LEU A 125 -0.02 1.67 26.25
N ASN A 126 -1.25 1.49 26.77
CA ASN A 126 -1.69 0.19 27.26
C ASN A 126 -2.01 -0.77 26.10
N VAL A 127 -2.36 -2.02 26.41
CA VAL A 127 -2.71 -3.03 25.40
C VAL A 127 -3.90 -2.57 24.55
N PHE A 128 -4.95 -2.04 25.18
CA PHE A 128 -6.10 -1.48 24.47
C PHE A 128 -5.67 -0.42 23.45
N GLY A 129 -4.86 0.55 23.87
CA GLY A 129 -4.35 1.64 23.04
C GLY A 129 -3.49 1.13 21.89
N ASN A 130 -2.66 0.11 22.12
CA ASN A 130 -1.85 -0.51 21.07
C ASN A 130 -2.71 -1.12 19.95
N ILE A 131 -3.81 -1.79 20.30
CA ILE A 131 -4.74 -2.39 19.32
C ILE A 131 -5.59 -1.29 18.67
N ALA A 132 -6.15 -0.37 19.46
CA ALA A 132 -7.02 0.72 18.99
C ALA A 132 -6.32 1.72 18.08
N PHE A 133 -4.99 1.89 18.22
CA PHE A 133 -4.20 2.84 17.43
C PHE A 133 -4.38 2.65 15.92
N ALA A 134 -4.47 1.40 15.46
CA ALA A 134 -4.69 1.10 14.06
C ALA A 134 -6.05 1.64 13.57
N LEU A 135 -7.10 1.51 14.37
CA LEU A 135 -8.44 1.99 14.03
C LEU A 135 -8.54 3.52 14.11
N HIS A 136 -7.88 4.14 15.09
CA HIS A 136 -7.84 5.59 15.23
C HIS A 136 -7.19 6.29 14.03
N ASN A 137 -6.26 5.65 13.34
CA ASN A 137 -5.53 6.23 12.22
C ASN A 137 -6.03 5.77 10.84
N ASP A 138 -7.18 5.10 10.76
CA ASP A 138 -7.76 4.63 9.50
C ASP A 138 -9.06 5.39 9.15
N PRO A 139 -9.00 6.37 8.23
CA PRO A 139 -10.18 7.13 7.80
C PRO A 139 -11.26 6.25 7.13
N ARG A 140 -10.85 5.23 6.38
CA ARG A 140 -11.76 4.36 5.62
C ARG A 140 -12.51 3.43 6.56
N TRP A 141 -11.81 2.85 7.54
CA TRP A 141 -12.45 2.04 8.57
C TRP A 141 -13.48 2.85 9.36
N LYS A 142 -13.11 4.08 9.80
CA LYS A 142 -14.04 4.98 10.49
C LYS A 142 -15.26 5.30 9.65
N GLN A 143 -15.06 5.54 8.36
CA GLN A 143 -16.16 5.82 7.45
C GLN A 143 -17.12 4.63 7.33
N LYS A 144 -16.60 3.41 7.14
CA LYS A 144 -17.43 2.19 7.13
C LYS A 144 -18.19 1.99 8.45
N ALA A 145 -17.55 2.29 9.58
CA ALA A 145 -18.20 2.21 10.89
C ALA A 145 -19.34 3.24 11.03
N ILE A 146 -19.14 4.48 10.56
CA ILE A 146 -20.18 5.52 10.51
C ILE A 146 -21.33 5.09 9.60
N GLU A 147 -21.01 4.55 8.42
CA GLU A 147 -22.01 4.07 7.46
C GLU A 147 -22.88 2.96 8.07
N LYS A 148 -22.25 1.95 8.68
CA LYS A 148 -22.97 0.87 9.36
C LYS A 148 -23.90 1.41 10.45
N SER A 149 -23.41 2.35 11.26
CA SER A 149 -24.17 2.97 12.34
C SER A 149 -25.36 3.80 11.83
N MET A 150 -25.16 4.63 10.80
CA MET A 150 -26.23 5.41 10.19
C MET A 150 -27.28 4.53 9.50
N LEU A 151 -26.86 3.46 8.81
CA LEU A 151 -27.78 2.50 8.19
C LEU A 151 -28.61 1.78 9.26
N ALA A 152 -27.98 1.34 10.35
CA ALA A 152 -28.67 0.71 11.47
C ALA A 152 -29.69 1.66 12.10
N ARG A 153 -29.32 2.94 12.29
CA ARG A 153 -30.24 3.99 12.77
C ARG A 153 -31.43 4.18 11.83
N VAL A 154 -31.20 4.29 10.52
CA VAL A 154 -32.27 4.44 9.53
C VAL A 154 -33.19 3.22 9.52
N ASN A 155 -32.65 2.01 9.60
CA ASN A 155 -33.43 0.78 9.66
C ASN A 155 -34.27 0.72 10.94
N ALA A 156 -33.70 1.03 12.11
CA ALA A 156 -34.42 1.11 13.37
C ALA A 156 -35.57 2.12 13.30
N ASN A 157 -35.28 3.34 12.84
CA ASN A 157 -36.29 4.39 12.70
C ASN A 157 -37.38 4.00 11.70
N SER A 158 -37.02 3.33 10.59
CA SER A 158 -37.99 2.92 9.56
C SER A 158 -39.05 1.97 10.10
N ILE A 159 -38.67 1.04 10.99
CA ILE A 159 -39.62 0.11 11.64
C ILE A 159 -40.64 0.90 12.47
N VAL A 160 -40.17 1.85 13.27
CA VAL A 160 -41.03 2.67 14.15
C VAL A 160 -41.94 3.59 13.32
N LEU A 161 -41.37 4.26 12.32
CA LEU A 161 -42.09 5.18 11.44
C LEU A 161 -43.17 4.45 10.62
N ALA A 162 -42.90 3.24 10.12
CA ALA A 162 -43.87 2.42 9.41
C ALA A 162 -45.11 2.14 10.28
N LYS A 163 -44.92 1.78 11.56
CA LYS A 163 -46.03 1.54 12.49
C LYS A 163 -46.78 2.79 12.89
N ASN A 164 -46.12 3.95 12.86
CA ASN A 164 -46.76 5.22 13.15
C ASN A 164 -47.42 5.87 11.92
N GLY A 165 -47.53 5.14 10.80
CA GLY A 165 -48.31 5.54 9.63
C GLY A 165 -47.50 6.18 8.50
N ALA A 166 -46.17 6.06 8.51
CA ALA A 166 -45.34 6.44 7.36
C ALA A 166 -45.60 5.48 6.18
N SER A 167 -45.72 6.05 4.97
CA SER A 167 -45.89 5.26 3.76
C SER A 167 -44.60 4.51 3.39
N LEU A 168 -44.72 3.41 2.63
CA LEU A 168 -43.55 2.70 2.11
C LEU A 168 -42.68 3.60 1.23
N GLU A 169 -43.30 4.50 0.45
CA GLU A 169 -42.61 5.48 -0.40
C GLU A 169 -41.77 6.47 0.43
N ASP A 170 -42.32 7.00 1.53
CA ASP A 170 -41.59 7.91 2.43
C ASP A 170 -40.34 7.24 3.04
N LEU A 171 -40.46 5.97 3.41
CA LEU A 171 -39.36 5.18 3.99
C LEU A 171 -38.30 4.82 2.95
N GLU A 172 -38.71 4.60 1.70
CA GLU A 172 -37.79 4.36 0.59
C GLU A 172 -37.02 5.64 0.24
N ILE A 173 -37.67 6.80 0.20
CA ILE A 173 -37.01 8.10 0.03
C ILE A 173 -36.02 8.37 1.17
N TYR A 174 -36.39 8.04 2.42
CA TYR A 174 -35.51 8.19 3.59
C TYR A 174 -34.22 7.38 3.44
N LYS A 175 -34.34 6.12 3.02
CA LYS A 175 -33.18 5.25 2.73
C LYS A 175 -32.37 5.77 1.54
N ASN A 176 -33.02 6.14 0.44
CA ASN A 176 -32.35 6.65 -0.75
C ASN A 176 -31.54 7.91 -0.47
N LYS A 177 -32.02 8.84 0.36
CA LYS A 177 -31.23 10.03 0.75
C LYS A 177 -29.98 9.69 1.55
N LEU A 178 -30.01 8.61 2.34
CA LEU A 178 -28.81 8.10 3.01
C LEU A 178 -27.83 7.50 1.99
N PHE A 179 -28.32 6.70 1.04
CA PHE A 179 -27.51 6.14 -0.04
C PHE A 179 -26.90 7.24 -0.90
N ASP A 180 -27.66 8.26 -1.30
CA ASP A 180 -27.17 9.43 -2.04
C ASP A 180 -25.97 10.08 -1.32
N TYR A 181 -26.06 10.26 -0.01
CA TYR A 181 -24.95 10.81 0.79
C TYR A 181 -23.68 9.96 0.71
N PHE A 182 -23.80 8.63 0.77
CA PHE A 182 -22.65 7.73 0.72
C PHE A 182 -22.13 7.47 -0.69
N ASP A 183 -23.00 7.31 -1.68
CA ASP A 183 -22.65 6.95 -3.05
C ASP A 183 -22.10 8.14 -3.82
N ILE A 184 -22.64 9.35 -3.63
CA ILE A 184 -22.02 10.58 -4.17
C ILE A 184 -20.61 10.74 -3.62
N TYR A 185 -20.42 10.47 -2.32
CA TYR A 185 -19.08 10.52 -1.73
C TYR A 185 -18.14 9.47 -2.32
N ARG A 186 -18.58 8.21 -2.43
CA ARG A 186 -17.78 7.11 -3.01
C ARG A 186 -17.41 7.38 -4.45
N GLN A 187 -18.35 7.83 -5.26
CA GLN A 187 -18.13 8.17 -6.67
C GLN A 187 -17.12 9.30 -6.79
N LEU A 188 -17.28 10.39 -6.03
CA LEU A 188 -16.35 11.52 -6.07
C LEU A 188 -14.95 11.15 -5.52
N GLU A 189 -14.86 10.25 -4.53
CA GLU A 189 -13.58 9.74 -4.04
C GLU A 189 -12.92 8.81 -5.07
N HIS A 190 -13.71 7.97 -5.74
CA HIS A 190 -13.27 7.11 -6.84
C HIS A 190 -12.71 7.96 -7.99
N ASP A 191 -13.50 8.91 -8.52
CA ASP A 191 -13.12 9.81 -9.61
C ASP A 191 -11.85 10.61 -9.25
N TYR A 192 -11.75 11.09 -8.00
CA TYR A 192 -10.55 11.77 -7.51
C TYR A 192 -9.33 10.85 -7.50
N ASN A 193 -9.48 9.61 -7.02
CA ASN A 193 -8.39 8.66 -6.93
C ASN A 193 -7.95 8.12 -8.29
N GLU A 194 -8.89 7.93 -9.22
CA GLU A 194 -8.64 7.52 -10.59
C GLU A 194 -7.86 8.60 -11.34
N LEU A 195 -8.34 9.85 -11.28
CA LEU A 195 -7.66 10.99 -11.87
C LEU A 195 -6.26 11.21 -11.27
N LYS A 196 -6.15 11.02 -9.95
CA LYS A 196 -4.86 11.04 -9.26
C LYS A 196 -3.95 9.93 -9.80
N ALA A 197 -4.43 8.70 -9.90
CA ALA A 197 -3.67 7.56 -10.41
C ALA A 197 -3.19 7.80 -11.85
N GLN A 198 -4.04 8.33 -12.72
CA GLN A 198 -3.68 8.74 -14.09
C GLN A 198 -2.54 9.78 -14.11
N ILE A 199 -2.62 10.81 -13.25
CA ILE A 199 -1.56 11.82 -13.14
C ILE A 199 -0.24 11.19 -12.67
N TYR A 200 -0.26 10.33 -11.65
CA TYR A 200 0.95 9.65 -11.19
C TYR A 200 1.51 8.66 -12.23
N HIS A 201 0.64 8.01 -12.99
CA HIS A 201 1.03 7.12 -14.08
C HIS A 201 1.78 7.89 -15.17
N ASN A 202 1.21 9.02 -15.63
CA ASN A 202 1.86 9.89 -16.62
C ASN A 202 3.19 10.45 -16.10
N LEU A 203 3.25 10.85 -14.83
CA LEU A 203 4.47 11.32 -14.19
C LEU A 203 5.56 10.26 -14.15
N ASN A 204 5.18 9.02 -13.83
CA ASN A 204 6.08 7.89 -13.83
C ASN A 204 6.54 7.53 -15.24
N GLN A 205 5.65 7.53 -16.24
CA GLN A 205 6.02 7.35 -17.65
C GLN A 205 7.02 8.41 -18.10
N LEU A 206 6.76 9.69 -17.82
CA LEU A 206 7.67 10.79 -18.16
C LEU A 206 9.04 10.66 -17.48
N GLN A 207 9.07 10.18 -16.22
CA GLN A 207 10.32 9.87 -15.53
C GLN A 207 11.06 8.70 -16.16
N THR A 208 10.34 7.62 -16.50
CA THR A 208 10.91 6.46 -17.19
C THR A 208 11.49 6.87 -18.54
N ASP A 209 10.74 7.62 -19.35
CA ASP A 209 11.20 8.15 -20.64
C ASP A 209 12.44 9.05 -20.47
N TYR A 210 12.46 9.89 -19.44
CA TYR A 210 13.63 10.72 -19.10
C TYR A 210 14.88 9.89 -18.80
N PHE A 211 14.73 8.77 -18.08
CA PHE A 211 15.84 7.86 -17.80
C PHE A 211 16.25 7.07 -19.04
N LEU A 212 15.28 6.61 -19.85
CA LEU A 212 15.51 5.87 -21.09
C LEU A 212 16.26 6.70 -22.15
N ILE A 213 16.09 8.02 -22.19
CA ILE A 213 16.83 8.90 -23.11
C ILE A 213 18.35 8.77 -22.95
N GLU A 214 18.87 8.65 -21.71
CA GLU A 214 20.31 8.48 -21.49
C GLU A 214 20.76 7.06 -21.90
N ALA A 215 19.94 6.04 -21.62
CA ALA A 215 20.21 4.66 -22.02
C ALA A 215 20.22 4.50 -23.55
N HIS A 216 19.26 5.09 -24.27
CA HIS A 216 19.18 5.09 -25.73
C HIS A 216 20.36 5.82 -26.35
N LYS A 217 20.72 6.99 -25.82
CA LYS A 217 21.93 7.72 -26.24
C LYS A 217 23.19 6.86 -26.11
N GLN A 218 23.37 6.15 -25.00
CA GLN A 218 24.54 5.29 -24.78
C GLN A 218 24.53 4.09 -25.73
N ALA A 219 23.37 3.46 -25.93
CA ALA A 219 23.20 2.34 -26.86
C ALA A 219 23.49 2.76 -28.31
N GLU A 220 23.01 3.92 -28.75
CA GLU A 220 23.21 4.43 -30.10
C GLU A 220 24.68 4.80 -30.36
N ILE A 221 25.35 5.44 -29.39
CA ILE A 221 26.79 5.70 -29.44
C ILE A 221 27.58 4.39 -29.49
N LYS A 222 27.21 3.39 -28.67
CA LYS A 222 27.85 2.07 -28.65
C LYS A 222 27.71 1.35 -29.99
N ASN A 223 26.51 1.34 -30.59
CA ASN A 223 26.27 0.74 -31.90
C ASN A 223 27.09 1.44 -33.00
N LEU A 224 27.10 2.77 -33.01
CA LEU A 224 27.96 3.56 -33.91
C LEU A 224 29.45 3.23 -33.70
N THR A 225 29.89 3.00 -32.47
CA THR A 225 31.28 2.64 -32.15
C THR A 225 31.61 1.24 -32.66
N ILE A 226 30.68 0.28 -32.51
CA ILE A 226 30.81 -1.08 -33.03
C ILE A 226 30.89 -1.05 -34.56
N ASP A 227 30.03 -0.30 -35.23
CA ASP A 227 30.06 -0.14 -36.70
C ASP A 227 31.35 0.51 -37.18
N PHE A 228 31.84 1.53 -36.47
CA PHE A 228 33.13 2.15 -36.72
C PHE A 228 34.29 1.16 -36.57
N LEU A 229 34.29 0.33 -35.52
CA LEU A 229 35.32 -0.69 -35.29
C LEU A 229 35.27 -1.82 -36.33
N LYS A 230 34.08 -2.24 -36.76
CA LYS A 230 33.91 -3.22 -37.85
C LYS A 230 34.51 -2.67 -39.15
N LEU A 231 34.15 -1.45 -39.54
CA LEU A 231 34.71 -0.78 -40.73
C LEU A 231 36.22 -0.55 -40.62
N GLY A 232 36.73 -0.20 -39.44
CA GLY A 232 38.16 -0.03 -39.19
C GLY A 232 38.96 -1.34 -39.31
N LYS A 233 38.42 -2.46 -38.80
CA LYS A 233 39.00 -3.80 -38.99
C LYS A 233 38.98 -4.20 -40.46
N SER A 234 37.87 -4.00 -41.17
CA SER A 234 37.78 -4.25 -42.61
C SER A 234 38.80 -3.44 -43.41
N ALA A 235 38.97 -2.16 -43.08
CA ALA A 235 39.96 -1.28 -43.72
C ALA A 235 41.41 -1.65 -43.39
N SER A 236 41.70 -2.10 -42.16
CA SER A 236 43.02 -2.58 -41.73
C SER A 236 43.41 -3.88 -42.43
N ILE A 237 42.49 -4.84 -42.53
CA ILE A 237 42.68 -6.12 -43.21
C ILE A 237 42.88 -5.87 -44.72
N PHE A 238 42.06 -4.99 -45.30
CA PHE A 238 42.20 -4.57 -46.70
C PHE A 238 43.54 -3.85 -46.94
N TRP A 239 44.01 -2.98 -46.03
CA TRP A 239 45.30 -2.30 -46.16
C TRP A 239 46.50 -3.25 -46.02
N ALA A 240 46.44 -4.21 -45.10
CA ALA A 240 47.48 -5.23 -44.93
C ALA A 240 47.58 -6.15 -46.16
N PHE A 241 46.45 -6.50 -46.76
CA PHE A 241 46.38 -7.24 -48.02
C PHE A 241 46.89 -6.39 -49.19
N TRP A 242 46.41 -5.16 -49.34
CA TRP A 242 46.71 -4.26 -50.46
C TRP A 242 48.19 -3.84 -50.49
N LYS A 243 48.78 -3.50 -49.32
CA LYS A 243 50.20 -3.16 -49.19
C LYS A 243 51.14 -4.32 -49.54
N ARG A 244 50.63 -5.57 -49.44
CA ARG A 244 51.37 -6.78 -49.80
C ARG A 244 51.31 -7.10 -51.29
N VAL A 245 50.29 -6.62 -52.00
CA VAL A 245 50.01 -6.98 -53.40
C VAL A 245 50.34 -5.87 -54.40
N PHE A 246 50.15 -4.59 -54.04
CA PHE A 246 50.30 -3.49 -54.99
C PHE A 246 51.21 -2.39 -54.43
N GLY A 247 52.47 -2.34 -54.90
CA GLY A 247 53.35 -1.20 -54.69
C GLY A 247 52.71 0.09 -55.22
N LYS A 248 52.91 1.21 -54.51
CA LYS A 248 52.25 2.52 -54.73
C LYS A 248 52.09 2.87 -56.22
N LYS A 249 50.85 3.07 -56.67
CA LYS A 249 50.50 3.85 -57.87
C LYS A 249 49.98 5.23 -57.46
N GLU A 250 50.37 6.26 -58.21
CA GLU A 250 49.90 7.64 -58.04
C GLU A 250 48.46 7.79 -58.52
N GLY A 251 47.60 8.38 -57.67
CA GLY A 251 46.24 8.78 -58.02
C GLY A 251 45.09 8.19 -57.18
N GLU A 252 45.33 7.12 -56.40
CA GLU A 252 44.27 6.50 -55.59
C GLU A 252 44.24 7.03 -54.15
N ILE A 253 43.03 7.36 -53.67
CA ILE A 253 42.79 7.98 -52.36
C ILE A 253 43.31 7.05 -51.26
N CYS A 254 44.27 7.54 -50.50
CA CYS A 254 44.89 6.80 -49.41
C CYS A 254 43.82 6.31 -48.40
N PRO A 255 43.81 5.01 -48.01
CA PRO A 255 42.88 4.49 -47.01
C PRO A 255 42.93 5.25 -45.67
N ILE A 256 44.06 5.90 -45.36
CA ILE A 256 44.21 6.79 -44.20
C ILE A 256 43.37 8.07 -44.37
N GLN A 257 43.29 8.64 -45.59
CA GLN A 257 42.44 9.79 -45.87
C GLN A 257 40.95 9.44 -45.81
N GLN A 258 40.55 8.24 -46.24
CA GLN A 258 39.20 7.70 -46.06
C GLN A 258 38.85 7.45 -44.59
N ALA A 259 39.79 6.91 -43.81
CA ALA A 259 39.63 6.73 -42.36
C ALA A 259 39.51 8.09 -41.62
N ILE A 260 40.24 9.12 -42.07
CA ILE A 260 40.14 10.48 -41.52
C ILE A 260 38.78 11.12 -41.85
N THR A 261 38.28 10.97 -43.08
CA THR A 261 36.95 11.49 -43.47
C THR A 261 35.83 10.74 -42.73
N PHE A 262 35.94 9.43 -42.57
CA PHE A 262 34.99 8.64 -41.79
C PHE A 262 35.02 8.97 -40.30
N ARG A 263 36.21 9.20 -39.72
CA ARG A 263 36.37 9.67 -38.32
C ARG A 263 35.73 11.04 -38.10
N LYS A 264 35.84 11.95 -39.09
CA LYS A 264 35.14 13.26 -39.06
C LYS A 264 33.62 13.07 -39.13
N ALA A 265 33.11 12.20 -40.01
CA ALA A 265 31.69 11.90 -40.13
C ALA A 265 31.09 11.22 -38.88
N TYR A 266 31.84 10.29 -38.26
CA TYR A 266 31.50 9.66 -36.99
C TYR A 266 31.39 10.70 -35.87
N LYS A 267 32.39 11.58 -35.74
CA LYS A 267 32.40 12.64 -34.72
C LYS A 267 31.18 13.57 -34.87
N LEU A 268 30.83 13.95 -36.11
CA LEU A 268 29.64 14.76 -36.41
C LEU A 268 28.33 14.04 -36.04
N LYS A 269 28.19 12.74 -36.33
CA LYS A 269 27.00 11.96 -35.95
C LYS A 269 26.87 11.81 -34.43
N VAL A 270 27.96 11.52 -33.73
CA VAL A 270 27.99 11.45 -32.26
C VAL A 270 27.62 12.79 -31.63
N ASP A 271 28.13 13.90 -32.15
CA ASP A 271 27.79 15.24 -31.67
C ASP A 271 26.32 15.60 -31.94
N LYS A 272 25.75 15.14 -33.06
CA LYS A 272 24.31 15.32 -33.38
C LYS A 272 23.43 14.54 -32.39
N ILE A 273 23.75 13.28 -32.10
CA ILE A 273 23.04 12.44 -31.11
C ILE A 273 23.14 13.04 -29.71
N LYS A 274 24.34 13.49 -29.30
CA LYS A 274 24.54 14.17 -28.00
C LYS A 274 23.73 15.45 -27.90
N LYS A 275 23.63 16.25 -28.96
CA LYS A 275 22.80 17.46 -29.00
C LYS A 275 21.30 17.15 -28.93
N GLN A 276 20.83 16.15 -29.68
CA GLN A 276 19.44 15.73 -29.68
C GLN A 276 19.00 15.19 -28.31
N ALA A 277 19.77 14.26 -27.74
CA ALA A 277 19.51 13.75 -26.39
C ALA A 277 19.54 14.84 -25.31
N LYS A 278 20.39 15.88 -25.46
CA LYS A 278 20.41 17.04 -24.55
C LYS A 278 19.15 17.89 -24.66
N LEU A 279 18.60 18.06 -25.87
CA LEU A 279 17.32 18.75 -26.10
C LEU A 279 16.15 17.95 -25.54
N ASP A 280 16.08 16.65 -25.82
CA ASP A 280 15.00 15.76 -25.37
C ASP A 280 15.02 15.60 -23.84
N LYS A 281 16.21 15.49 -23.24
CA LYS A 281 16.39 15.48 -21.78
C LYS A 281 16.00 16.82 -21.15
N LYS A 282 16.27 17.96 -21.81
CA LYS A 282 15.80 19.27 -21.33
C LYS A 282 14.28 19.38 -21.43
N ALA A 283 13.67 18.92 -22.51
CA ALA A 283 12.22 18.89 -22.69
C ALA A 283 11.51 18.00 -21.65
N HIS A 284 12.02 16.78 -21.41
CA HIS A 284 11.47 15.88 -20.39
C HIS A 284 11.75 16.35 -18.97
N LYS A 285 12.92 16.97 -18.70
CA LYS A 285 13.20 17.61 -17.41
C LYS A 285 12.23 18.76 -17.12
N ASN A 286 11.91 19.56 -18.13
CA ASN A 286 10.93 20.64 -18.03
C ASN A 286 9.52 20.06 -17.78
N LYS A 287 9.08 19.04 -18.54
CA LYS A 287 7.80 18.34 -18.29
C LYS A 287 7.71 17.72 -16.89
N ILE A 288 8.79 17.07 -16.41
CA ILE A 288 8.87 16.50 -15.05
C ILE A 288 8.85 17.62 -13.99
N GLN A 289 9.54 18.74 -14.24
CA GLN A 289 9.49 19.90 -13.35
C GLN A 289 8.11 20.55 -13.35
N GLU A 290 7.44 20.65 -14.49
CA GLU A 290 6.06 21.15 -14.62
C GLU A 290 5.08 20.28 -13.83
N GLU A 291 5.14 18.96 -13.96
CA GLU A 291 4.28 18.06 -13.19
C GLU A 291 4.63 18.03 -11.68
N LYS A 292 5.92 18.02 -11.32
CA LYS A 292 6.36 18.11 -9.91
C LYS A 292 6.02 19.46 -9.29
N TYR A 293 6.10 20.56 -10.03
CA TYR A 293 5.78 21.92 -9.58
C TYR A 293 4.25 22.13 -9.51
N ALA A 294 3.47 21.52 -10.41
CA ALA A 294 2.00 21.46 -10.31
C ALA A 294 1.53 20.70 -9.06
N ILE A 295 2.26 19.65 -8.67
CA ILE A 295 2.06 18.92 -7.41
C ILE A 295 2.54 19.73 -6.19
N LYS A 296 3.65 20.46 -6.31
CA LYS A 296 4.34 21.16 -5.19
C LYS A 296 3.83 22.57 -4.89
N ASN A 297 3.37 23.34 -5.88
CA ASN A 297 3.17 24.80 -5.78
C ASN A 297 1.73 25.31 -5.98
N ALA A 298 0.73 24.42 -5.88
CA ALA A 298 -0.63 24.86 -5.56
C ALA A 298 -0.73 25.71 -4.25
N PRO A 299 0.17 25.59 -3.26
CA PRO A 299 0.16 26.47 -2.08
C PRO A 299 0.88 27.81 -2.29
N GLU A 300 1.94 27.94 -3.11
CA GLU A 300 2.75 29.17 -3.14
C GLU A 300 2.08 30.34 -3.88
N LEU A 301 1.37 30.09 -4.99
CA LEU A 301 0.61 31.15 -5.68
C LEU A 301 -0.63 31.55 -4.86
N VAL A 302 -1.24 30.59 -4.16
CA VAL A 302 -2.33 30.84 -3.22
C VAL A 302 -1.82 31.56 -1.99
N ARG A 303 -0.65 31.21 -1.44
CA ARG A 303 -0.01 31.84 -0.27
C ARG A 303 0.53 33.22 -0.61
N SER A 304 1.08 33.45 -1.81
CA SER A 304 1.48 34.77 -2.30
C SER A 304 0.25 35.66 -2.53
N ARG A 305 -0.81 35.14 -3.16
CA ARG A 305 -2.09 35.86 -3.32
C ARG A 305 -2.78 36.11 -1.98
N GLN A 306 -2.78 35.14 -1.09
CA GLN A 306 -3.39 35.23 0.23
C GLN A 306 -2.61 36.19 1.13
N ASN A 307 -1.28 36.17 1.11
CA ASN A 307 -0.44 37.13 1.83
C ASN A 307 -0.59 38.56 1.24
N PHE A 308 -0.72 38.71 -0.08
CA PHE A 308 -1.08 40.00 -0.70
C PHE A 308 -2.47 40.48 -0.27
N LEU A 309 -3.49 39.61 -0.28
CA LEU A 309 -4.86 39.95 0.10
C LEU A 309 -5.01 40.22 1.60
N GLU A 310 -4.30 39.48 2.46
CA GLU A 310 -4.29 39.65 3.92
C GLU A 310 -3.55 40.94 4.31
N GLN A 311 -2.38 41.23 3.73
CA GLN A 311 -1.66 42.49 3.96
C GLN A 311 -2.44 43.69 3.42
N LYS A 312 -3.11 43.54 2.28
CA LYS A 312 -4.04 44.54 1.76
C LYS A 312 -5.22 44.75 2.71
N ALA A 313 -5.88 43.69 3.16
CA ALA A 313 -7.00 43.78 4.10
C ALA A 313 -6.60 44.48 5.41
N LEU A 314 -5.40 44.21 5.94
CA LEU A 314 -4.86 44.84 7.15
C LEU A 314 -4.66 46.36 6.98
N LEU A 315 -4.18 46.80 5.80
CA LEU A 315 -3.99 48.22 5.48
C LEU A 315 -5.32 48.97 5.32
N TYR A 316 -6.35 48.31 4.79
CA TYR A 316 -7.67 48.91 4.60
C TYR A 316 -8.58 48.80 5.84
N GLU A 317 -8.19 48.06 6.88
CA GLU A 317 -8.99 47.88 8.11
C GLU A 317 -9.24 49.20 8.85
N LYS A 318 -8.25 50.09 8.91
CA LYS A 318 -8.37 51.41 9.54
C LYS A 318 -9.35 52.31 8.77
N LEU A 319 -9.33 52.22 7.43
CA LEU A 319 -10.26 52.93 6.56
C LEU A 319 -11.70 52.44 6.77
N GLU A 320 -11.91 51.13 6.83
CA GLU A 320 -13.24 50.54 7.05
C GLU A 320 -13.82 50.93 8.42
N LYS A 321 -12.97 51.01 9.46
CA LYS A 321 -13.38 51.50 10.79
C LYS A 321 -13.79 52.97 10.75
N LEU A 322 -13.06 53.83 10.04
CA LEU A 322 -13.41 55.24 9.88
C LEU A 322 -14.71 55.43 9.10
N GLU A 323 -14.94 54.66 8.03
CA GLU A 323 -16.19 54.69 7.26
C GLU A 323 -17.38 54.20 8.08
N LYS A 324 -17.21 53.18 8.93
CA LYS A 324 -18.24 52.73 9.88
C LYS A 324 -18.55 53.78 10.95
N LEU A 325 -17.53 54.42 11.51
CA LEU A 325 -17.71 55.51 12.47
C LEU A 325 -18.43 56.70 11.83
N GLN A 326 -18.13 57.02 10.57
CA GLN A 326 -18.84 58.05 9.81
C GLN A 326 -20.32 57.68 9.61
N ALA A 327 -20.61 56.43 9.22
CA ALA A 327 -21.98 55.95 9.06
C ALA A 327 -22.78 55.96 10.38
N GLN A 328 -22.14 55.55 11.48
CA GLN A 328 -22.73 55.57 12.81
C GLN A 328 -22.98 57.00 13.29
N PHE A 329 -22.03 57.91 13.03
CA PHE A 329 -22.20 59.34 13.31
C PHE A 329 -23.41 59.90 12.55
N LEU A 330 -23.52 59.66 11.24
CA LEU A 330 -24.65 60.11 10.43
C LEU A 330 -26.00 59.58 10.95
N SER A 331 -26.04 58.33 11.41
CA SER A 331 -27.23 57.74 12.04
C SER A 331 -27.57 58.43 13.36
N ASN A 332 -26.58 58.63 14.24
CA ASN A 332 -26.78 59.27 15.53
C ASN A 332 -27.22 60.74 15.37
N SER A 333 -26.63 61.46 14.42
CA SER A 333 -27.04 62.82 14.07
C SER A 333 -28.51 62.90 13.63
N LYS A 334 -29.01 61.91 12.86
CA LYS A 334 -30.44 61.86 12.51
C LYS A 334 -31.33 61.68 13.74
N ILE A 335 -30.91 60.83 14.68
CA ILE A 335 -31.65 60.57 15.92
C ILE A 335 -31.65 61.81 16.82
N GLU A 336 -30.51 62.49 16.93
CA GLU A 336 -30.38 63.71 17.73
C GLU A 336 -31.23 64.85 17.16
N LEU A 337 -31.21 65.06 15.85
CA LEU A 337 -32.07 66.03 15.18
C LEU A 337 -33.56 65.70 15.37
N ALA A 338 -33.94 64.42 15.31
CA ALA A 338 -35.31 63.99 15.60
C ALA A 338 -35.72 64.26 17.06
N LYS A 339 -34.79 64.11 18.03
CA LYS A 339 -35.04 64.45 19.44
C LYS A 339 -35.20 65.95 19.64
N ILE A 340 -34.37 66.78 19.01
CA ILE A 340 -34.50 68.25 19.06
C ILE A 340 -35.86 68.67 18.49
N GLN A 341 -36.25 68.11 17.33
CA GLN A 341 -37.56 68.34 16.72
C GLN A 341 -38.74 67.90 17.60
N GLN A 342 -38.63 66.73 18.25
CA GLN A 342 -39.66 66.20 19.12
C GLN A 342 -39.77 66.98 20.43
N GLY A 343 -38.63 67.42 20.99
CA GLY A 343 -38.57 68.31 22.14
C GLY A 343 -39.31 69.62 21.87
N TYR A 344 -39.07 70.24 20.72
CA TYR A 344 -39.78 71.44 20.29
C TYR A 344 -41.28 71.21 20.10
N LYS A 345 -41.70 70.12 19.44
CA LYS A 345 -43.12 69.76 19.31
C LYS A 345 -43.80 69.56 20.67
N ASN A 346 -43.12 68.89 21.60
CA ASN A 346 -43.65 68.65 22.94
C ASN A 346 -43.77 69.95 23.74
N PHE A 347 -42.81 70.87 23.62
CA PHE A 347 -42.85 72.16 24.30
C PHE A 347 -43.90 73.10 23.70
N THR A 348 -43.97 73.23 22.38
CA THR A 348 -44.99 74.06 21.67
C THR A 348 -46.42 73.58 21.91
N SER A 349 -46.64 72.29 22.16
CA SER A 349 -47.95 71.76 22.54
C SER A 349 -48.42 72.11 23.96
N LYS A 350 -47.52 72.58 24.84
CA LYS A 350 -47.77 72.81 26.27
C LYS A 350 -47.83 74.30 26.69
N THR A 351 -47.54 75.26 25.81
CA THR A 351 -47.43 76.68 26.15
C THR A 351 -48.48 77.56 25.45
N SER A 352 -49.12 78.47 26.19
CA SER A 352 -50.12 79.41 25.66
C SER A 352 -49.51 80.75 25.23
N LEU A 353 -49.32 80.91 23.91
CA LEU A 353 -49.37 82.12 23.07
C LEU A 353 -48.65 83.44 23.43
N LYS A 354 -47.91 83.60 24.54
CA LYS A 354 -47.09 84.82 24.79
C LYS A 354 -45.57 84.68 24.59
N ASP A 355 -45.02 83.46 24.64
CA ASP A 355 -43.57 83.20 24.51
C ASP A 355 -43.17 82.44 23.23
N ALA A 356 -44.08 82.32 22.25
CA ALA A 356 -43.90 81.45 21.09
C ALA A 356 -42.73 81.86 20.18
N GLU A 357 -42.46 83.17 20.04
CA GLU A 357 -41.33 83.68 19.25
C GLU A 357 -39.98 83.39 19.91
N SER A 358 -39.87 83.56 21.23
CA SER A 358 -38.66 83.23 22.00
C SER A 358 -38.30 81.74 21.90
N ILE A 359 -39.31 80.86 22.01
CA ILE A 359 -39.12 79.41 21.94
C ILE A 359 -38.73 78.97 20.52
N LYS A 360 -39.28 79.65 19.50
CA LYS A 360 -38.90 79.41 18.10
C LYS A 360 -37.45 79.83 17.84
N LEU A 361 -37.04 80.98 18.38
CA LEU A 361 -35.67 81.49 18.25
C LEU A 361 -34.64 80.54 18.90
N ASP A 362 -34.89 80.08 20.13
CA ASP A 362 -34.01 79.11 20.84
C ASP A 362 -33.92 77.77 20.08
N TYR A 363 -35.03 77.31 19.51
CA TYR A 363 -35.01 76.10 18.67
C TYR A 363 -34.23 76.29 17.36
N GLU A 364 -34.37 77.43 16.70
CA GLU A 364 -33.60 77.77 15.50
C GLU A 364 -32.10 77.85 15.81
N GLU A 365 -31.71 78.47 16.93
CA GLU A 365 -30.32 78.50 17.43
C GLU A 365 -29.78 77.10 17.72
N GLN A 366 -30.57 76.23 18.36
CA GLN A 366 -30.17 74.85 18.64
C GLN A 366 -29.99 74.01 17.36
N ILE A 367 -30.84 74.21 16.36
CA ILE A 367 -30.70 73.57 15.04
C ILE A 367 -29.45 74.08 14.35
N GLU A 368 -29.20 75.39 14.37
CA GLU A 368 -28.04 75.98 13.71
C GLU A 368 -26.73 75.50 14.34
N ALA A 369 -26.65 75.50 15.67
CA ALA A 369 -25.53 74.95 16.43
C ALA A 369 -25.32 73.45 16.20
N PHE A 370 -26.40 72.67 16.01
CA PHE A 370 -26.32 71.26 15.65
C PHE A 370 -25.79 71.07 14.22
N ASN A 371 -26.32 71.82 13.26
CA ASN A 371 -25.93 71.72 11.85
C ASN A 371 -24.47 72.12 11.64
N GLN A 372 -23.98 73.13 12.35
CA GLN A 372 -22.58 73.55 12.31
C GLN A 372 -21.65 72.43 12.82
N ARG A 373 -21.93 71.88 14.01
CA ARG A 373 -21.17 70.75 14.58
C ARG A 373 -21.17 69.52 13.68
N LYS A 374 -22.31 69.22 13.05
CA LYS A 374 -22.44 68.13 12.09
C LYS A 374 -21.53 68.34 10.87
N LYS A 375 -21.58 69.53 10.28
CA LYS A 375 -20.80 69.89 9.09
C LYS A 375 -19.29 69.82 9.34
N GLU A 376 -18.83 70.31 10.49
CA GLU A 376 -17.42 70.23 10.89
C GLU A 376 -16.95 68.78 11.04
N LYS A 377 -17.77 67.92 11.64
CA LYS A 377 -17.41 66.52 11.86
C LYS A 377 -17.45 65.71 10.56
N GLU A 378 -18.39 65.97 9.67
CA GLU A 378 -18.42 65.37 8.32
C GLU A 378 -17.18 65.75 7.50
N LEU A 379 -16.78 67.02 7.54
CA LEU A 379 -15.57 67.49 6.88
C LEU A 379 -14.33 66.80 7.46
N TRP A 380 -14.26 66.66 8.79
CA TRP A 380 -13.18 65.91 9.45
C TRP A 380 -13.09 64.46 8.96
N PHE A 381 -14.21 63.72 8.91
CA PHE A 381 -14.22 62.35 8.38
C PHE A 381 -13.74 62.29 6.93
N LYS A 382 -14.18 63.23 6.09
CA LYS A 382 -13.79 63.29 4.68
C LYS A 382 -12.27 63.46 4.54
N THR A 383 -11.69 64.42 5.26
CA THR A 383 -10.25 64.69 5.24
C THR A 383 -9.44 63.51 5.78
N GLU A 384 -9.89 62.89 6.87
CA GLU A 384 -9.16 61.78 7.51
C GLU A 384 -9.17 60.51 6.64
N ILE A 385 -10.32 60.20 6.01
CA ILE A 385 -10.44 59.09 5.05
C ILE A 385 -9.54 59.33 3.83
N GLU A 386 -9.44 60.57 3.35
CA GLU A 386 -8.60 60.94 2.20
C GLU A 386 -7.11 60.89 2.53
N ASN A 387 -6.71 61.31 3.73
CA ASN A 387 -5.35 61.18 4.26
C ASN A 387 -4.93 59.71 4.38
N GLU A 388 -5.78 58.85 4.94
CA GLU A 388 -5.52 57.41 5.03
C GLU A 388 -5.44 56.75 3.65
N LYS A 389 -6.31 57.12 2.70
CA LYS A 389 -6.21 56.67 1.30
C LYS A 389 -4.85 57.05 0.69
N ASN A 390 -4.37 58.26 0.95
CA ASN A 390 -3.09 58.73 0.44
C ASN A 390 -1.90 58.05 1.13
N GLN A 391 -1.96 57.79 2.43
CA GLN A 391 -0.92 57.02 3.14
C GLN A 391 -0.83 55.57 2.63
N ILE A 392 -1.96 54.90 2.39
CA ILE A 392 -2.00 53.55 1.81
C ILE A 392 -1.39 53.57 0.40
N LYS A 393 -1.74 54.58 -0.41
CA LYS A 393 -1.28 54.73 -1.80
C LYS A 393 0.23 55.02 -1.92
N ASN A 394 0.81 55.71 -0.93
CA ASN A 394 2.24 56.05 -0.90
C ASN A 394 3.11 55.01 -0.16
N SER A 395 2.51 53.97 0.42
CA SER A 395 3.28 52.88 1.04
C SER A 395 3.94 52.01 -0.04
N GLY A 396 5.25 52.20 -0.27
CA GLY A 396 6.03 51.41 -1.25
C GLY A 396 5.98 49.88 -1.05
N LYS A 397 5.50 49.42 0.11
CA LYS A 397 5.20 48.03 0.45
C LYS A 397 4.16 47.39 -0.47
N LEU A 398 3.09 48.09 -0.84
CA LEU A 398 2.01 47.53 -1.68
C LEU A 398 2.50 47.33 -3.13
N ALA A 399 3.23 48.31 -3.66
CA ALA A 399 3.81 48.27 -5.00
C ALA A 399 4.86 47.14 -5.15
N ASN A 400 5.71 46.93 -4.13
CA ASN A 400 6.68 45.83 -4.12
C ASN A 400 6.04 44.44 -4.01
N LEU A 401 4.99 44.30 -3.18
CA LEU A 401 4.23 43.04 -3.06
C LEU A 401 3.44 42.71 -4.32
N GLU A 402 2.88 43.74 -4.96
CA GLU A 402 2.18 43.62 -6.24
C GLU A 402 3.15 43.27 -7.38
N GLN A 403 4.35 43.87 -7.43
CA GLN A 403 5.39 43.46 -8.37
C GLN A 403 5.86 42.02 -8.13
N THR A 404 6.10 41.62 -6.88
CA THR A 404 6.50 40.23 -6.55
C THR A 404 5.43 39.22 -6.98
N TYR A 405 4.14 39.54 -6.78
CA TYR A 405 3.02 38.74 -7.25
C TYR A 405 2.93 38.71 -8.80
N LEU A 406 3.09 39.86 -9.46
CA LEU A 406 3.03 39.98 -10.92
C LEU A 406 4.20 39.26 -11.61
N GLU A 407 5.41 39.30 -11.06
CA GLU A 407 6.57 38.54 -11.54
C GLU A 407 6.38 37.03 -11.36
N THR A 408 5.84 36.61 -10.21
CA THR A 408 5.51 35.19 -9.95
C THR A 408 4.40 34.70 -10.88
N LYS A 409 3.39 35.54 -11.15
CA LYS A 409 2.30 35.29 -12.11
C LYS A 409 2.81 35.26 -13.55
N LYS A 410 3.76 36.13 -13.92
CA LYS A 410 4.37 36.18 -15.26
C LYS A 410 5.24 34.95 -15.52
N LYS A 411 6.11 34.56 -14.58
CA LYS A 411 6.85 33.29 -14.63
C LYS A 411 5.93 32.07 -14.71
N PHE A 412 4.77 32.10 -14.04
CA PHE A 412 3.74 31.06 -14.09
C PHE A 412 2.99 30.98 -15.43
N LEU A 413 2.75 32.13 -16.09
CA LEU A 413 2.08 32.21 -17.39
C LEU A 413 3.01 31.89 -18.57
N GLU A 414 4.30 32.21 -18.47
CA GLU A 414 5.32 31.88 -19.47
C GLU A 414 5.69 30.38 -19.48
N THR A 415 5.51 29.67 -18.35
CA THR A 415 5.79 28.23 -18.21
C THR A 415 4.59 27.32 -18.48
N ASN A 416 3.38 27.84 -18.63
CA ASN A 416 2.17 27.03 -18.83
C ASN A 416 1.35 27.55 -20.02
N THR A 417 1.63 27.04 -21.22
CA THR A 417 0.67 27.13 -22.32
C THR A 417 -0.32 25.96 -22.26
N ARG A 418 -1.47 26.25 -21.62
CA ARG A 418 -2.84 25.77 -21.89
C ARG A 418 -3.05 24.25 -22.11
N HIS A 419 -3.79 23.66 -21.17
CA HIS A 419 -4.40 22.31 -21.18
C HIS A 419 -3.60 21.17 -20.50
N SER A 420 -3.55 21.21 -19.16
CA SER A 420 -3.82 19.97 -18.41
C SER A 420 -5.23 20.10 -17.81
N PRO A 421 -6.28 19.60 -18.51
CA PRO A 421 -7.65 19.54 -17.99
C PRO A 421 -7.71 18.86 -16.61
N ASN A 422 -6.80 17.92 -16.37
CA ASN A 422 -6.77 17.04 -15.20
C ASN A 422 -6.48 17.80 -13.90
N LEU A 423 -5.68 18.87 -13.90
CA LEU A 423 -5.37 19.62 -12.66
C LEU A 423 -6.53 20.51 -12.19
N LEU A 424 -7.23 21.14 -13.15
CA LEU A 424 -8.45 21.92 -12.89
C LEU A 424 -9.59 20.99 -12.47
N LEU A 425 -9.71 19.82 -13.12
CA LEU A 425 -10.66 18.78 -12.75
C LEU A 425 -10.41 18.28 -11.32
N LEU A 426 -9.16 17.97 -10.94
CA LEU A 426 -8.82 17.43 -9.60
C LEU A 426 -9.13 18.41 -8.47
N LYS A 427 -8.86 19.71 -8.67
CA LYS A 427 -9.26 20.77 -7.72
C LYS A 427 -10.76 20.97 -7.68
N SER A 428 -11.43 20.98 -8.84
CA SER A 428 -12.88 21.13 -8.91
C SER A 428 -13.60 19.95 -8.24
N LEU A 429 -13.13 18.71 -8.45
CA LEU A 429 -13.67 17.50 -7.85
C LEU A 429 -13.49 17.49 -6.33
N LYS A 430 -12.33 17.92 -5.82
CA LYS A 430 -12.08 18.02 -4.37
C LYS A 430 -12.93 19.09 -3.68
N THR A 431 -13.19 20.22 -4.33
CA THR A 431 -14.07 21.26 -3.79
C THR A 431 -15.52 20.83 -3.90
N LYS A 432 -15.94 20.32 -5.06
CA LYS A 432 -17.27 19.74 -5.29
C LYS A 432 -17.56 18.66 -4.26
N SER A 433 -16.65 17.72 -3.99
CA SER A 433 -16.87 16.64 -3.03
C SER A 433 -17.12 17.11 -1.61
N LYS A 434 -16.44 18.17 -1.15
CA LYS A 434 -16.74 18.77 0.16
C LYS A 434 -18.11 19.44 0.19
N THR A 435 -18.45 20.18 -0.85
CA THR A 435 -19.74 20.88 -0.97
C THR A 435 -20.90 19.89 -1.04
N TYR A 436 -20.85 18.94 -1.98
CA TYR A 436 -21.85 17.89 -2.13
C TYR A 436 -22.03 17.09 -0.84
N LYS A 437 -20.94 16.67 -0.18
CA LYS A 437 -21.02 15.94 1.10
C LYS A 437 -21.80 16.72 2.17
N LYS A 438 -21.59 18.03 2.26
CA LYS A 438 -22.28 18.89 3.22
C LYS A 438 -23.76 19.05 2.87
N GLU A 439 -24.05 19.26 1.60
CA GLU A 439 -25.41 19.47 1.10
C GLU A 439 -26.27 18.19 1.18
N THR A 440 -25.75 17.05 0.75
CA THR A 440 -26.47 15.77 0.80
C THR A 440 -26.69 15.32 2.24
N LEU A 441 -25.73 15.55 3.15
CA LEU A 441 -25.92 15.30 4.58
C LEU A 441 -27.02 16.19 5.16
N LYS A 442 -27.04 17.47 4.78
CA LYS A 442 -28.08 18.41 5.21
C LYS A 442 -29.46 17.95 4.72
N LEU A 443 -29.59 17.61 3.44
CA LEU A 443 -30.83 17.11 2.86
C LEU A 443 -31.35 15.85 3.56
N PHE A 444 -30.46 14.91 3.89
CA PHE A 444 -30.80 13.72 4.65
C PHE A 444 -31.30 14.06 6.07
N LEU A 445 -30.57 14.90 6.82
CA LEU A 445 -30.95 15.27 8.18
C LEU A 445 -32.25 16.10 8.24
N ASP A 446 -32.47 16.98 7.27
CA ASP A 446 -33.69 17.79 7.17
C ASP A 446 -34.90 16.88 6.87
N TYR A 447 -34.75 15.90 5.96
CA TYR A 447 -35.81 14.93 5.67
C TYR A 447 -36.10 14.01 6.86
N GLU A 448 -35.05 13.53 7.55
CA GLU A 448 -35.17 12.75 8.79
C GLU A 448 -35.97 13.50 9.87
N ARG A 449 -35.65 14.77 10.11
CA ARG A 449 -36.39 15.61 11.08
C ARG A 449 -37.85 15.79 10.68
N ASN A 450 -38.13 16.04 9.41
CA ASN A 450 -39.50 16.22 8.92
C ASN A 450 -40.33 14.93 9.11
N LEU A 451 -39.75 13.77 8.82
CA LEU A 451 -40.39 12.47 9.06
C LEU A 451 -40.67 12.22 10.54
N ILE A 452 -39.68 12.46 11.40
CA ILE A 452 -39.82 12.29 12.84
C ILE A 452 -40.88 13.24 13.40
N ASN A 453 -40.93 14.49 12.95
CA ASN A 453 -41.95 15.46 13.37
C ASN A 453 -43.36 15.04 12.92
N LYS A 454 -43.49 14.43 11.73
CA LYS A 454 -44.77 14.03 11.16
C LYS A 454 -45.34 12.75 11.80
N PHE A 455 -44.49 11.75 12.08
CA PHE A 455 -44.96 10.42 12.50
C PHE A 455 -44.52 10.02 13.91
N SER A 456 -43.57 10.73 14.54
CA SER A 456 -43.01 10.43 15.86
C SER A 456 -42.29 9.08 15.97
N LEU A 457 -41.27 9.00 16.84
CA LEU A 457 -40.49 7.77 17.10
C LEU A 457 -41.01 7.01 18.33
N ASN A 458 -42.33 6.86 18.45
CA ASN A 458 -42.92 6.15 19.58
C ASN A 458 -42.91 4.63 19.34
N THR A 459 -42.28 3.87 20.23
CA THR A 459 -42.11 2.41 20.15
C THR A 459 -43.28 1.61 20.72
N SER A 460 -44.26 2.27 21.37
CA SER A 460 -45.40 1.60 22.03
C SER A 460 -46.29 0.78 21.09
N LYS A 461 -46.26 1.04 19.77
CA LYS A 461 -47.06 0.34 18.76
C LYS A 461 -46.35 -0.84 18.09
N LEU A 462 -45.15 -1.19 18.53
CA LEU A 462 -44.36 -2.29 17.96
C LEU A 462 -44.83 -3.65 18.48
N SER A 463 -44.86 -4.66 17.61
CA SER A 463 -44.97 -6.05 18.05
C SER A 463 -43.67 -6.54 18.70
N GLU A 464 -43.71 -7.66 19.44
CA GLU A 464 -42.51 -8.23 20.08
C GLU A 464 -41.38 -8.54 19.07
N GLN A 465 -41.72 -9.06 17.89
CA GLN A 465 -40.75 -9.36 16.83
C GLN A 465 -40.11 -8.08 16.27
N GLU A 466 -40.88 -7.01 16.08
CA GLU A 466 -40.38 -5.73 15.58
C GLU A 466 -39.59 -4.98 16.63
N LEU A 467 -39.96 -5.11 17.91
CA LEU A 467 -39.21 -4.57 19.03
C LEU A 467 -37.83 -5.25 19.13
N GLN A 468 -37.76 -6.57 18.93
CA GLN A 468 -36.49 -7.30 18.89
C GLN A 468 -35.62 -6.85 17.71
N GLN A 469 -36.18 -6.75 16.50
CA GLN A 469 -35.44 -6.23 15.34
C GLN A 469 -35.00 -4.77 15.53
N TYR A 470 -35.84 -3.92 16.13
CA TYR A 470 -35.48 -2.55 16.48
C TYR A 470 -34.30 -2.51 17.45
N GLN A 471 -34.30 -3.35 18.48
CA GLN A 471 -33.19 -3.47 19.43
C GLN A 471 -31.90 -3.97 18.77
N GLU A 472 -31.98 -4.91 17.85
CA GLU A 472 -30.83 -5.37 17.05
C GLU A 472 -30.21 -4.23 16.24
N TYR A 473 -31.02 -3.44 15.54
CA TYR A 473 -30.53 -2.28 14.81
C TYR A 473 -30.01 -1.17 15.72
N GLN A 474 -30.66 -0.90 16.86
CA GLN A 474 -30.16 0.06 17.84
C GLN A 474 -28.81 -0.36 18.44
N ASN A 475 -28.60 -1.67 18.63
CA ASN A 475 -27.31 -2.17 19.08
C ASN A 475 -26.18 -1.83 18.10
N ASP A 476 -26.44 -1.73 16.80
CA ASP A 476 -25.46 -1.33 15.79
C ASP A 476 -25.36 0.20 15.55
N ASN A 477 -26.29 0.99 16.09
CA ASN A 477 -26.28 2.47 16.09
C ASN A 477 -25.34 3.01 17.18
N ILE A 478 -24.03 2.90 16.94
CA ILE A 478 -23.00 3.24 17.92
C ILE A 478 -22.12 4.40 17.48
N SER A 479 -21.54 5.09 18.47
CA SER A 479 -20.51 6.11 18.25
C SER A 479 -19.22 5.48 17.71
N ILE A 480 -18.36 6.29 17.06
CA ILE A 480 -17.05 5.82 16.59
C ILE A 480 -16.20 5.29 17.75
N LYS A 481 -16.26 5.95 18.92
CA LYS A 481 -15.53 5.53 20.12
C LYS A 481 -15.96 4.12 20.55
N GLU A 482 -17.26 3.87 20.52
CA GLU A 482 -17.80 2.57 20.90
C GLU A 482 -17.55 1.49 19.84
N ALA A 483 -17.62 1.84 18.56
CA ALA A 483 -17.22 0.94 17.47
C ALA A 483 -15.76 0.47 17.62
N ILE A 484 -14.85 1.39 17.97
CA ILE A 484 -13.46 1.07 18.26
C ILE A 484 -13.36 0.14 19.47
N ASN A 485 -14.07 0.44 20.55
CA ASN A 485 -14.06 -0.40 21.75
C ASN A 485 -14.53 -1.83 21.43
N ARG A 486 -15.66 -1.98 20.74
CA ARG A 486 -16.18 -3.30 20.33
C ARG A 486 -15.23 -4.05 19.40
N ALA A 487 -14.61 -3.37 18.44
CA ALA A 487 -13.63 -3.98 17.54
C ALA A 487 -12.37 -4.46 18.29
N VAL A 488 -11.88 -3.66 19.24
CA VAL A 488 -10.75 -4.02 20.09
C VAL A 488 -11.10 -5.20 20.99
N LEU A 489 -12.28 -5.19 21.63
CA LEU A 489 -12.73 -6.28 22.50
C LEU A 489 -12.88 -7.60 21.75
N ARG A 490 -13.56 -7.59 20.59
CA ARG A 490 -13.68 -8.78 19.73
C ARG A 490 -12.32 -9.32 19.31
N THR A 491 -11.39 -8.44 18.97
CA THR A 491 -10.04 -8.86 18.59
C THR A 491 -9.27 -9.41 19.79
N ALA A 492 -9.39 -8.77 20.95
CA ALA A 492 -8.74 -9.18 22.18
C ALA A 492 -9.23 -10.54 22.68
N GLU A 493 -10.51 -10.83 22.50
CA GLU A 493 -11.11 -12.13 22.79
C GLU A 493 -10.52 -13.23 21.90
N LYS A 494 -10.47 -13.00 20.58
CA LYS A 494 -9.85 -13.93 19.63
C LYS A 494 -8.39 -14.23 19.96
N VAL A 495 -7.62 -13.24 20.40
CA VAL A 495 -6.21 -13.46 20.76
C VAL A 495 -5.99 -13.85 22.23
N GLU A 496 -7.06 -14.04 23.00
CA GLU A 496 -7.06 -14.39 24.43
C GLU A 496 -6.28 -13.39 25.32
N ILE A 497 -6.40 -12.08 25.05
CA ILE A 497 -5.68 -11.01 25.78
C ILE A 497 -6.60 -10.05 26.55
N THR A 498 -7.90 -10.35 26.63
CA THR A 498 -8.94 -9.49 27.22
C THR A 498 -8.60 -9.03 28.65
N LYS A 499 -8.08 -9.93 29.50
CA LYS A 499 -7.70 -9.63 30.90
C LYS A 499 -6.52 -8.66 31.03
N ASN A 500 -5.78 -8.43 29.95
CA ASN A 500 -4.56 -7.64 29.94
C ASN A 500 -4.73 -6.28 29.25
N LEU A 501 -5.93 -5.93 28.76
CA LEU A 501 -6.21 -4.70 28.01
C LEU A 501 -5.74 -3.41 28.71
N ALA A 502 -5.85 -3.35 30.04
CA ALA A 502 -5.44 -2.19 30.83
C ALA A 502 -3.93 -2.16 31.15
N LYS A 503 -3.20 -3.28 30.98
CA LYS A 503 -1.78 -3.36 31.32
C LYS A 503 -0.92 -2.66 30.27
N LYS A 504 0.29 -2.24 30.66
CA LYS A 504 1.33 -1.78 29.74
C LYS A 504 2.09 -2.97 29.14
N PRO A 505 2.65 -2.86 27.91
CA PRO A 505 3.45 -3.92 27.28
C PRO A 505 4.55 -4.49 28.17
N THR A 506 5.24 -3.65 28.95
CA THR A 506 6.32 -4.05 29.87
C THR A 506 5.88 -4.99 31.00
N LYS A 507 4.56 -5.11 31.27
CA LYS A 507 3.99 -6.00 32.28
C LYS A 507 3.46 -7.32 31.68
N LEU A 508 3.80 -7.62 30.44
CA LEU A 508 3.35 -8.82 29.71
C LEU A 508 4.51 -9.76 29.45
N SER A 509 4.24 -11.07 29.44
CA SER A 509 5.20 -12.06 28.95
C SER A 509 5.45 -11.91 27.45
N GLY A 510 6.55 -12.45 26.92
CA GLY A 510 6.86 -12.39 25.48
C GLY A 510 5.71 -12.91 24.61
N GLY A 511 5.14 -14.07 24.95
CA GLY A 511 3.99 -14.63 24.23
C GLY A 511 2.74 -13.73 24.29
N GLN A 512 2.51 -13.03 25.41
CA GLN A 512 1.43 -12.04 25.51
C GLN A 512 1.72 -10.80 24.66
N GLN A 513 2.95 -10.31 24.64
CA GLN A 513 3.35 -9.20 23.76
C GLN A 513 3.15 -9.56 22.28
N GLN A 514 3.48 -10.81 21.91
CA GLN A 514 3.27 -11.32 20.55
C GLN A 514 1.78 -11.32 20.16
N ARG A 515 0.90 -11.78 21.07
CA ARG A 515 -0.56 -11.73 20.87
C ARG A 515 -1.07 -10.31 20.65
N VAL A 516 -0.53 -9.33 21.37
CA VAL A 516 -0.87 -7.91 21.17
C VAL A 516 -0.39 -7.39 19.82
N ALA A 517 0.82 -7.77 19.39
CA ALA A 517 1.36 -7.39 18.09
C ALA A 517 0.51 -7.95 16.93
N ILE A 518 0.08 -9.21 17.04
CA ILE A 518 -0.82 -9.84 16.07
C ILE A 518 -2.21 -9.21 16.10
N ALA A 519 -2.78 -8.96 17.29
CA ALA A 519 -4.06 -8.26 17.45
C ALA A 519 -4.05 -6.90 16.71
N ARG A 520 -2.97 -6.14 16.85
CA ARG A 520 -2.79 -4.87 16.13
C ARG A 520 -2.73 -5.06 14.61
N GLY A 521 -2.13 -6.15 14.13
CA GLY A 521 -2.08 -6.51 12.72
C GLY A 521 -3.46 -6.88 12.13
N ILE A 522 -4.31 -7.56 12.91
CA ILE A 522 -5.59 -8.12 12.41
C ILE A 522 -6.83 -7.28 12.70
N VAL A 523 -6.78 -6.32 13.65
CA VAL A 523 -7.96 -5.53 14.09
C VAL A 523 -8.66 -4.78 12.94
N ARG A 524 -7.94 -4.47 11.87
CA ARG A 524 -8.49 -3.82 10.67
C ARG A 524 -9.15 -4.78 9.67
N HIS A 525 -9.10 -6.09 9.93
CA HIS A 525 -9.47 -7.14 8.99
C HIS A 525 -8.78 -7.01 7.62
N PRO A 526 -7.43 -7.03 7.57
CA PRO A 526 -6.71 -6.96 6.30
C PRO A 526 -6.91 -8.24 5.48
N ASP A 527 -6.77 -8.13 4.15
CA ASP A 527 -6.87 -9.28 3.24
C ASP A 527 -5.61 -10.16 3.28
N ILE A 528 -4.48 -9.56 3.64
CA ILE A 528 -3.14 -10.15 3.68
C ILE A 528 -2.47 -9.78 5.01
N LEU A 529 -1.87 -10.76 5.68
CA LEU A 529 -1.08 -10.62 6.89
C LEU A 529 0.36 -11.05 6.61
N LEU A 530 1.30 -10.18 6.93
CA LEU A 530 2.73 -10.45 6.80
C LEU A 530 3.33 -10.57 8.20
N MET A 531 4.12 -11.60 8.45
CA MET A 531 4.82 -11.81 9.71
C MET A 531 6.30 -12.02 9.45
N ASP A 532 7.14 -11.14 10.00
CA ASP A 532 8.59 -11.20 9.88
C ASP A 532 9.21 -11.75 11.18
N GLU A 533 9.68 -12.99 11.16
CA GLU A 533 10.25 -13.72 12.31
C GLU A 533 9.51 -13.52 13.65
N PRO A 534 8.18 -13.71 13.69
CA PRO A 534 7.35 -13.35 14.86
C PRO A 534 7.66 -14.15 16.13
N LEU A 535 8.44 -15.22 16.04
CA LEU A 535 8.69 -16.15 17.15
C LEU A 535 10.13 -16.13 17.66
N SER A 536 11.03 -15.40 17.00
CA SER A 536 12.47 -15.41 17.32
C SER A 536 12.75 -14.94 18.75
N ASN A 537 11.92 -14.05 19.28
CA ASN A 537 12.05 -13.43 20.60
C ASN A 537 11.42 -14.26 21.75
N LEU A 538 10.94 -15.48 21.48
CA LEU A 538 10.30 -16.34 22.46
C LEU A 538 11.18 -17.53 22.83
N ASP A 539 11.00 -18.07 24.05
CA ASP A 539 11.64 -19.32 24.48
C ASP A 539 11.05 -20.54 23.74
N ALA A 540 11.80 -21.63 23.64
CA ALA A 540 11.41 -22.83 22.87
C ALA A 540 10.00 -23.36 23.20
N LYS A 541 9.66 -23.52 24.49
CA LYS A 541 8.32 -23.98 24.92
C LYS A 541 7.20 -23.03 24.50
N LEU A 542 7.45 -21.72 24.61
CA LEU A 542 6.49 -20.69 24.22
C LEU A 542 6.35 -20.60 22.69
N ARG A 543 7.42 -20.86 21.92
CA ARG A 543 7.36 -20.94 20.45
C ARG A 543 6.37 -22.02 20.00
N VAL A 544 6.47 -23.23 20.54
CA VAL A 544 5.57 -24.35 20.18
C VAL A 544 4.10 -23.98 20.41
N GLN A 545 3.79 -23.44 21.59
CA GLN A 545 2.42 -23.03 21.92
C GLN A 545 1.92 -21.88 21.03
N THR A 546 2.79 -20.90 20.76
CA THR A 546 2.43 -19.73 19.96
C THR A 546 2.25 -20.10 18.48
N ARG A 547 3.04 -21.04 17.94
CA ARG A 547 2.87 -21.60 16.60
C ARG A 547 1.47 -22.19 16.39
N GLN A 548 1.08 -23.10 17.29
CA GLN A 548 -0.24 -23.74 17.23
C GLN A 548 -1.37 -22.73 17.33
N TRP A 549 -1.20 -21.72 18.19
CA TRP A 549 -2.17 -20.65 18.33
C TRP A 549 -2.25 -19.76 17.07
N ILE A 550 -1.13 -19.39 16.44
CA ILE A 550 -1.10 -18.66 15.17
C ILE A 550 -1.85 -19.44 14.08
N ARG A 551 -1.55 -20.74 13.92
CA ARG A 551 -2.21 -21.59 12.92
C ARG A 551 -3.72 -21.64 13.13
N ARG A 552 -4.17 -21.81 14.39
CA ARG A 552 -5.60 -21.84 14.73
C ARG A 552 -6.30 -20.53 14.35
N ILE A 553 -5.74 -19.40 14.76
CA ILE A 553 -6.34 -18.08 14.49
C ILE A 553 -6.34 -17.76 13.00
N GLN A 554 -5.26 -18.07 12.29
CA GLN A 554 -5.18 -17.88 10.85
C GLN A 554 -6.25 -18.71 10.12
N THR A 555 -6.43 -19.97 10.52
CA THR A 555 -7.46 -20.86 9.96
C THR A 555 -8.88 -20.37 10.26
N GLU A 556 -9.13 -19.93 11.50
CA GLU A 556 -10.44 -19.41 11.93
C GLU A 556 -10.82 -18.12 11.19
N ILE A 557 -9.86 -17.21 10.98
CA ILE A 557 -10.09 -15.94 10.29
C ILE A 557 -10.09 -16.11 8.76
N GLY A 558 -9.37 -17.11 8.22
CA GLY A 558 -9.21 -17.32 6.78
C GLY A 558 -8.36 -16.24 6.11
N ILE A 559 -7.41 -15.65 6.84
CA ILE A 559 -6.55 -14.58 6.34
C ILE A 559 -5.33 -15.15 5.59
N THR A 560 -5.06 -14.62 4.40
CA THR A 560 -3.87 -14.98 3.62
C THR A 560 -2.63 -14.52 4.38
N THR A 561 -1.70 -15.42 4.70
CA THR A 561 -0.58 -15.11 5.58
C THR A 561 0.75 -15.48 4.94
N VAL A 562 1.69 -14.53 4.94
CA VAL A 562 3.11 -14.78 4.60
C VAL A 562 3.91 -14.73 5.89
N PHE A 563 4.58 -15.84 6.21
CA PHE A 563 5.38 -16.01 7.40
C PHE A 563 6.86 -16.11 7.02
N VAL A 564 7.75 -15.40 7.70
CA VAL A 564 9.21 -15.51 7.49
C VAL A 564 9.83 -16.15 8.70
N THR A 565 10.69 -17.13 8.47
CA THR A 565 11.52 -17.74 9.52
C THR A 565 12.81 -18.32 8.95
N HIS A 566 13.80 -18.48 9.82
CA HIS A 566 14.99 -19.29 9.58
C HIS A 566 14.87 -20.69 10.17
N ASP A 567 13.85 -20.95 11.00
CA ASP A 567 13.61 -22.22 11.66
C ASP A 567 12.71 -23.12 10.81
N GLN A 568 13.27 -24.25 10.39
CA GLN A 568 12.56 -25.24 9.59
C GLN A 568 11.42 -25.94 10.34
N GLU A 569 11.50 -26.14 11.65
CA GLU A 569 10.41 -26.75 12.41
C GLU A 569 9.17 -25.85 12.39
N GLU A 570 9.39 -24.53 12.47
CA GLU A 570 8.32 -23.56 12.35
C GLU A 570 7.66 -23.68 10.98
N ALA A 571 8.46 -23.63 9.91
CA ALA A 571 7.96 -23.74 8.55
C ALA A 571 7.20 -25.07 8.30
N MET A 572 7.73 -26.20 8.76
CA MET A 572 7.13 -27.51 8.54
C MET A 572 5.83 -27.73 9.33
N SER A 573 5.65 -27.08 10.48
CA SER A 573 4.54 -27.34 11.40
C SER A 573 3.28 -26.52 11.15
N ILE A 574 3.39 -25.29 10.62
CA ILE A 574 2.24 -24.37 10.48
C ILE A 574 1.86 -24.04 9.04
N SER A 575 2.72 -24.35 8.06
CA SER A 575 2.57 -23.87 6.69
C SER A 575 1.78 -24.82 5.82
N ASP A 576 0.94 -24.25 4.96
CA ASP A 576 0.35 -24.99 3.84
C ASP A 576 1.40 -25.23 2.76
N ARG A 577 2.22 -24.20 2.48
CA ARG A 577 3.34 -24.27 1.54
C ARG A 577 4.56 -23.53 2.07
N ILE A 578 5.73 -24.00 1.66
CA ILE A 578 7.04 -23.43 2.00
C ILE A 578 7.69 -22.98 0.69
N ILE A 579 8.26 -21.78 0.72
CA ILE A 579 9.12 -21.22 -0.31
C ILE A 579 10.53 -21.26 0.27
N CYS A 580 11.31 -22.24 -0.13
CA CYS A 580 12.70 -22.40 0.30
C CYS A 580 13.61 -21.50 -0.55
N MET A 581 14.40 -20.67 0.10
CA MET A 581 15.26 -19.67 -0.52
C MET A 581 16.72 -19.83 -0.09
N SER A 582 17.63 -19.62 -1.02
CA SER A 582 19.07 -19.54 -0.77
C SER A 582 19.70 -18.52 -1.70
N THR A 583 20.67 -17.74 -1.20
CA THR A 583 21.47 -16.77 -1.98
C THR A 583 20.65 -15.84 -2.89
N GLY A 584 19.44 -15.46 -2.45
CA GLY A 584 18.54 -14.58 -3.21
C GLY A 584 17.65 -15.28 -4.25
N TYR A 585 17.81 -16.59 -4.44
CA TYR A 585 17.02 -17.42 -5.35
C TYR A 585 15.97 -18.24 -4.60
N VAL A 586 14.83 -18.47 -5.26
CA VAL A 586 13.85 -19.46 -4.83
C VAL A 586 14.31 -20.84 -5.32
N GLN A 587 14.67 -21.72 -4.38
CA GLN A 587 15.18 -23.06 -4.67
C GLN A 587 14.03 -24.03 -4.99
N GLN A 588 13.00 -24.02 -4.14
CA GLN A 588 11.83 -24.89 -4.29
C GLN A 588 10.61 -24.27 -3.61
N ILE A 589 9.43 -24.48 -4.20
CA ILE A 589 8.14 -24.15 -3.60
C ILE A 589 7.27 -25.41 -3.60
N GLY A 590 6.62 -25.72 -2.48
CA GLY A 590 5.79 -26.91 -2.35
C GLY A 590 5.23 -27.06 -0.93
N THR A 591 4.52 -28.15 -0.68
CA THR A 591 4.07 -28.49 0.68
C THR A 591 5.25 -28.93 1.56
N PRO A 592 5.14 -28.86 2.90
CA PRO A 592 6.20 -29.36 3.78
C PRO A 592 6.60 -30.81 3.47
N THR A 593 5.62 -31.67 3.17
CA THR A 593 5.81 -33.07 2.81
C THR A 593 6.55 -33.23 1.47
N GLU A 594 6.18 -32.43 0.46
CA GLU A 594 6.86 -32.43 -0.84
C GLU A 594 8.31 -31.98 -0.72
N LEU A 595 8.60 -30.91 0.03
CA LEU A 595 9.97 -30.44 0.20
C LEU A 595 10.84 -31.46 0.95
N TYR A 596 10.26 -32.14 1.95
CA TYR A 596 10.99 -33.11 2.77
C TYR A 596 11.31 -34.40 2.01
N HIS A 597 10.30 -34.99 1.35
CA HIS A 597 10.44 -36.27 0.64
C HIS A 597 10.91 -36.11 -0.79
N ASN A 598 10.64 -34.98 -1.43
CA ASN A 598 11.02 -34.70 -2.80
C ASN A 598 11.81 -33.40 -2.95
N PRO A 599 13.00 -33.31 -2.32
CA PRO A 599 13.87 -32.16 -2.50
C PRO A 599 14.32 -32.05 -3.96
N LYS A 600 14.32 -30.85 -4.52
CA LYS A 600 14.72 -30.59 -5.92
C LYS A 600 16.24 -30.61 -6.10
N ASN A 601 16.99 -30.21 -5.09
CA ASN A 601 18.45 -30.15 -5.12
C ASN A 601 19.06 -30.48 -3.76
N GLU A 602 20.38 -30.64 -3.73
CA GLU A 602 21.15 -31.02 -2.55
C GLU A 602 20.94 -30.04 -1.38
N PHE A 603 20.85 -28.73 -1.67
CA PHE A 603 20.63 -27.71 -0.65
C PHE A 603 19.29 -27.89 0.08
N VAL A 604 18.18 -28.09 -0.65
CA VAL A 604 16.87 -28.31 0.00
C VAL A 604 16.89 -29.61 0.81
N ALA A 605 17.61 -30.63 0.32
CA ALA A 605 17.73 -31.92 0.97
C ALA A 605 18.49 -31.84 2.30
N SER A 606 19.63 -31.13 2.33
CA SER A 606 20.44 -30.95 3.54
C SER A 606 19.84 -29.95 4.52
N PHE A 607 19.21 -28.88 4.02
CA PHE A 607 18.67 -27.80 4.85
C PHE A 607 17.40 -28.18 5.62
N LEU A 608 16.62 -29.15 5.10
CA LEU A 608 15.38 -29.60 5.73
C LEU A 608 15.58 -30.94 6.44
N GLY A 609 15.00 -31.12 7.63
CA GLY A 609 15.17 -32.27 8.52
C GLY A 609 16.06 -31.99 9.74
N VAL A 610 15.67 -32.56 10.88
CA VAL A 610 16.54 -32.69 12.06
C VAL A 610 16.56 -34.18 12.44
N PRO A 611 17.71 -34.87 12.31
CA PRO A 611 18.98 -34.41 11.76
C PRO A 611 18.92 -34.09 10.24
N GLU A 612 19.93 -33.40 9.74
CA GLU A 612 20.11 -33.11 8.31
C GLU A 612 20.24 -34.42 7.51
N MET A 613 19.95 -34.36 6.20
CA MET A 613 20.18 -35.52 5.32
C MET A 613 21.67 -35.86 5.29
N ASN A 614 22.01 -37.15 5.41
CA ASN A 614 23.37 -37.62 5.18
C ASN A 614 23.66 -37.54 3.69
N ILE A 615 24.69 -36.78 3.31
CA ILE A 615 25.08 -36.62 1.90
C ILE A 615 26.56 -36.93 1.76
N PHE A 616 26.87 -37.86 0.86
CA PHE A 616 28.24 -38.33 0.62
C PHE A 616 28.49 -38.63 -0.86
N ASP A 617 29.76 -38.79 -1.20
CA ASP A 617 30.18 -39.09 -2.56
C ASP A 617 30.04 -40.58 -2.86
N ALA A 618 29.67 -40.91 -4.10
CA ALA A 618 29.55 -42.27 -4.62
C ALA A 618 30.11 -42.35 -6.04
N PHE A 619 30.42 -43.56 -6.47
CA PHE A 619 30.91 -43.84 -7.83
C PHE A 619 29.80 -44.42 -8.69
N TYR A 620 29.65 -43.89 -9.90
CA TYR A 620 28.74 -44.43 -10.91
C TYR A 620 29.52 -45.30 -11.89
N ASP A 621 29.16 -46.59 -11.94
CA ASP A 621 29.71 -47.52 -12.91
C ASP A 621 28.86 -47.52 -14.20
N LYS A 622 29.48 -47.12 -15.31
CA LYS A 622 28.83 -47.01 -16.62
C LYS A 622 28.49 -48.36 -17.24
N GLU A 623 29.23 -49.42 -16.91
CA GLU A 623 29.00 -50.75 -17.50
C GLU A 623 27.77 -51.41 -16.88
N THR A 624 27.69 -51.39 -15.54
CA THR A 624 26.59 -52.00 -14.79
C THR A 624 25.41 -51.04 -14.56
N LYS A 625 25.57 -49.74 -14.88
CA LYS A 625 24.63 -48.65 -14.60
C LYS A 625 24.22 -48.60 -13.13
N SER A 626 25.18 -48.89 -12.25
CA SER A 626 24.97 -49.00 -10.82
C SER A 626 25.72 -47.90 -10.06
N VAL A 627 25.20 -47.54 -8.88
CA VAL A 627 25.86 -46.62 -7.95
C VAL A 627 26.51 -47.44 -6.86
N ILE A 628 27.81 -47.26 -6.70
CA ILE A 628 28.66 -48.04 -5.80
C ILE A 628 29.22 -47.13 -4.71
N VAL A 629 29.10 -47.58 -3.47
CA VAL A 629 29.66 -46.95 -2.27
C VAL A 629 30.30 -48.03 -1.43
N ASP A 630 31.56 -47.83 -1.04
CA ASP A 630 32.34 -48.78 -0.24
C ASP A 630 32.29 -50.23 -0.78
N ASN A 631 32.53 -50.38 -2.09
CA ASN A 631 32.43 -51.64 -2.85
C ASN A 631 31.07 -52.34 -2.83
N GLN A 632 30.00 -51.63 -2.43
CA GLN A 632 28.63 -52.16 -2.42
C GLN A 632 27.74 -51.39 -3.39
N ILE A 633 26.93 -52.12 -4.14
CA ILE A 633 25.90 -51.54 -5.00
C ILE A 633 24.74 -51.08 -4.13
N ILE A 634 24.49 -49.77 -4.12
CA ILE A 634 23.40 -49.14 -3.35
C ILE A 634 22.21 -48.75 -4.22
N PHE A 635 22.40 -48.72 -5.55
CA PHE A 635 21.36 -48.45 -6.53
C PHE A 635 21.70 -49.09 -7.87
N GLU A 636 20.71 -49.66 -8.54
CA GLU A 636 20.85 -50.33 -9.84
C GLU A 636 19.98 -49.65 -10.90
N LEU A 637 20.34 -49.79 -12.17
CA LEU A 637 19.56 -49.32 -13.32
C LEU A 637 19.35 -47.81 -13.38
N LEU A 638 20.37 -47.01 -13.05
CA LEU A 638 20.31 -45.57 -13.30
C LEU A 638 20.37 -45.32 -14.82
N LYS A 639 19.62 -44.32 -15.31
CA LYS A 639 19.77 -43.85 -16.71
C LYS A 639 21.18 -43.34 -16.96
N ASP A 640 21.60 -43.35 -18.23
CA ASP A 640 22.96 -42.94 -18.63
C ASP A 640 23.33 -41.59 -18.02
N TYR A 641 24.34 -41.62 -17.15
CA TYR A 641 24.87 -40.48 -16.42
C TYR A 641 26.32 -40.24 -16.87
N GLU A 642 26.66 -38.99 -17.20
CA GLU A 642 27.93 -38.68 -17.86
C GLU A 642 29.14 -38.76 -16.91
N HIS A 643 28.94 -38.47 -15.63
CA HIS A 643 30.00 -38.34 -14.65
C HIS A 643 30.27 -39.63 -13.87
N GLU A 644 31.52 -39.88 -13.51
CA GLU A 644 31.92 -41.03 -12.68
C GLU A 644 31.58 -40.83 -11.20
N LYS A 645 31.39 -39.58 -10.77
CA LYS A 645 31.01 -39.24 -9.40
C LYS A 645 29.56 -38.77 -9.34
N ILE A 646 28.85 -39.25 -8.33
CA ILE A 646 27.47 -38.91 -8.03
C ILE A 646 27.33 -38.66 -6.53
N ARG A 647 26.40 -37.80 -6.13
CA ARG A 647 26.13 -37.50 -4.72
C ARG A 647 24.92 -38.30 -4.27
N VAL A 648 25.06 -38.98 -3.13
CA VAL A 648 23.99 -39.81 -2.56
C VAL A 648 23.53 -39.15 -1.27
N GLY A 649 22.21 -38.98 -1.15
CA GLY A 649 21.54 -38.48 0.03
C GLY A 649 20.65 -39.53 0.66
N ILE A 650 20.72 -39.68 1.98
CA ILE A 650 19.82 -40.54 2.74
C ILE A 650 19.45 -39.91 4.08
N ARG A 651 18.16 -40.01 4.43
CA ARG A 651 17.65 -39.53 5.71
C ARG A 651 18.10 -40.45 6.85
N ALA A 652 18.37 -39.88 8.02
CA ALA A 652 18.82 -40.66 9.17
C ALA A 652 17.79 -41.70 9.63
N GLU A 653 16.48 -41.43 9.46
CA GLU A 653 15.40 -42.37 9.77
C GLU A 653 15.24 -43.51 8.74
N ASP A 654 15.83 -43.36 7.54
CA ASP A 654 15.79 -44.37 6.48
C ASP A 654 17.01 -45.30 6.53
N LEU A 655 17.94 -45.07 7.46
CA LEU A 655 19.00 -46.00 7.84
C LEU A 655 18.48 -46.91 8.96
N VAL A 656 18.44 -48.22 8.70
CA VAL A 656 17.87 -49.21 9.62
C VAL A 656 18.96 -50.09 10.21
N GLU A 657 19.10 -50.04 11.53
CA GLU A 657 19.99 -50.91 12.29
C GLU A 657 19.62 -52.40 12.14
N ASN A 658 20.53 -53.19 11.58
CA ASN A 658 20.35 -54.62 11.32
C ASN A 658 21.69 -55.35 11.46
N GLU A 659 21.71 -56.50 12.14
CA GLU A 659 22.91 -57.31 12.30
C GLU A 659 23.41 -57.88 10.96
N ALA A 660 22.50 -58.10 10.01
CA ALA A 660 22.79 -58.44 8.62
C ALA A 660 22.91 -57.21 7.70
N GLY A 661 23.16 -56.03 8.27
CA GLY A 661 23.34 -54.79 7.52
C GLY A 661 24.63 -54.82 6.69
N ASN A 662 24.56 -54.27 5.48
CA ASN A 662 25.71 -54.26 4.57
C ASN A 662 26.75 -53.20 4.99
N PHE A 663 26.34 -52.14 5.69
CA PHE A 663 27.24 -51.11 6.17
C PHE A 663 27.52 -51.25 7.67
N GLN A 664 28.71 -50.84 8.09
CA GLN A 664 29.11 -50.80 9.49
C GLN A 664 29.92 -49.55 9.80
N GLY A 665 29.85 -49.07 11.03
CA GLY A 665 30.69 -47.98 11.49
C GLY A 665 30.72 -47.86 13.01
N LYS A 666 31.62 -47.01 13.52
CA LYS A 666 31.80 -46.79 14.96
C LYS A 666 31.05 -45.56 15.42
N ILE A 667 30.37 -45.63 16.56
CA ILE A 667 29.68 -44.48 17.15
C ILE A 667 30.70 -43.46 17.65
N SER A 668 30.62 -42.23 17.14
CA SER A 668 31.46 -41.11 17.57
C SER A 668 30.74 -40.18 18.55
N VAL A 669 29.43 -39.98 18.37
CA VAL A 669 28.60 -39.08 19.19
C VAL A 669 27.23 -39.70 19.41
N ILE A 670 26.69 -39.54 20.62
CA ILE A 670 25.35 -39.99 21.00
C ILE A 670 24.56 -38.80 21.56
N GLU A 671 23.37 -38.58 21.02
CA GLU A 671 22.40 -37.60 21.49
C GLU A 671 21.07 -38.29 21.80
N TYR A 672 20.55 -38.09 23.01
CA TYR A 672 19.29 -38.67 23.45
C TYR A 672 18.13 -37.72 23.11
N LEU A 673 17.28 -38.10 22.16
CA LEU A 673 16.11 -37.35 21.70
C LEU A 673 14.81 -38.03 22.15
N GLY A 674 14.60 -38.05 23.47
CA GLY A 674 13.41 -38.65 24.07
C GLY A 674 13.39 -40.18 23.92
N LYS A 675 12.58 -40.68 22.98
CA LYS A 675 12.46 -42.13 22.69
C LYS A 675 13.44 -42.63 21.62
N ASP A 676 14.07 -41.70 20.91
CA ASP A 676 14.97 -41.97 19.80
C ASP A 676 16.40 -41.58 20.22
N ILE A 677 17.40 -42.36 19.80
CA ILE A 677 18.81 -42.05 20.02
C ILE A 677 19.40 -41.62 18.68
N LEU A 678 19.82 -40.37 18.58
CA LEU A 678 20.54 -39.88 17.42
C LEU A 678 22.02 -40.18 17.62
N ALA A 679 22.59 -41.03 16.77
CA ALA A 679 24.02 -41.35 16.80
C ALA A 679 24.70 -40.80 15.55
N LYS A 680 25.90 -40.24 15.72
CA LYS A 680 26.83 -40.02 14.61
C LYS A 680 27.79 -41.20 14.55
N ILE A 681 27.93 -41.77 13.37
CA ILE A 681 28.72 -42.98 13.12
C ILE A 681 29.77 -42.65 12.07
N ASP A 682 31.03 -43.00 12.36
CA ASP A 682 32.13 -42.95 11.40
C ASP A 682 32.15 -44.24 10.59
N VAL A 683 31.89 -44.11 9.29
CA VAL A 683 31.88 -45.21 8.33
C VAL A 683 33.09 -45.09 7.41
N GLU A 684 33.77 -46.21 7.19
CA GLU A 684 34.95 -46.28 6.33
C GLU A 684 34.61 -45.80 4.90
N ASN A 685 35.48 -45.02 4.28
CA ASN A 685 35.31 -44.43 2.93
C ASN A 685 34.11 -43.47 2.70
N ILE A 686 33.17 -43.34 3.64
CA ILE A 686 32.02 -42.42 3.57
C ILE A 686 32.23 -41.21 4.49
N GLY A 687 32.81 -41.43 5.67
CA GLY A 687 32.94 -40.43 6.73
C GLY A 687 31.81 -40.50 7.75
N GLN A 688 31.52 -39.37 8.39
CA GLN A 688 30.55 -39.31 9.49
C GLN A 688 29.11 -39.18 8.96
N ILE A 689 28.23 -40.06 9.41
CA ILE A 689 26.79 -40.05 9.09
C ILE A 689 25.94 -40.06 10.36
N SER A 690 24.74 -39.50 10.30
CA SER A 690 23.75 -39.50 11.37
C SER A 690 22.74 -40.63 11.17
N ILE A 691 22.44 -41.40 12.23
CA ILE A 691 21.42 -42.48 12.21
C ILE A 691 20.53 -42.38 13.45
N ILE A 692 19.28 -42.81 13.32
CA ILE A 692 18.37 -42.95 14.46
C ILE A 692 18.38 -44.40 14.95
N LEU A 693 18.89 -44.63 16.16
CA LEU A 693 18.97 -45.93 16.81
C LEU A 693 17.81 -46.14 17.79
N ARG A 694 17.29 -47.38 17.81
CA ARG A 694 16.11 -47.75 18.61
C ARG A 694 16.15 -49.17 19.21
N LYS A 695 17.09 -50.04 18.81
CA LYS A 695 17.07 -51.43 19.29
C LYS A 695 17.42 -51.56 20.76
N LYS A 696 18.36 -50.75 21.25
CA LYS A 696 18.83 -50.79 22.64
C LYS A 696 18.39 -49.54 23.41
N PRO A 697 18.21 -49.65 24.73
CA PRO A 697 17.90 -48.49 25.58
C PRO A 697 19.10 -47.52 25.72
N ALA A 698 20.32 -47.99 25.47
CA ALA A 698 21.54 -47.20 25.49
C ALA A 698 22.60 -47.82 24.55
N TYR A 699 23.51 -46.97 24.08
CA TYR A 699 24.68 -47.32 23.27
C TYR A 699 25.91 -46.65 23.87
N GLU A 700 27.10 -47.18 23.56
CA GLU A 700 28.37 -46.60 24.00
C GLU A 700 29.16 -45.98 22.85
N ILE A 701 30.00 -44.98 23.15
CA ILE A 701 30.96 -44.43 22.18
C ILE A 701 31.94 -45.55 21.81
N ASP A 702 32.39 -45.57 20.55
CA ASP A 702 33.22 -46.61 19.92
C ASP A 702 32.51 -47.96 19.68
N GLU A 703 31.24 -48.12 20.07
CA GLU A 703 30.44 -49.29 19.72
C GLU A 703 30.26 -49.39 18.20
N ILE A 704 30.36 -50.61 17.65
CA ILE A 704 30.16 -50.87 16.21
C ILE A 704 28.69 -51.15 15.96
N VAL A 705 28.10 -50.38 15.05
CA VAL A 705 26.71 -50.55 14.61
C VAL A 705 26.68 -50.97 13.15
N LYS A 706 25.91 -52.02 12.86
CA LYS A 706 25.61 -52.47 11.50
C LYS A 706 24.23 -51.97 11.07
N PHE A 707 24.14 -51.48 9.84
CA PHE A 707 22.91 -50.89 9.32
C PHE A 707 22.73 -51.16 7.81
N SER A 708 21.51 -50.96 7.35
CA SER A 708 21.08 -51.15 5.98
C SER A 708 20.28 -49.94 5.50
N ILE A 709 20.29 -49.72 4.19
CA ILE A 709 19.54 -48.65 3.53
C ILE A 709 18.14 -49.15 3.22
N LYS A 710 17.11 -48.39 3.62
CA LYS A 710 15.73 -48.71 3.26
C LYS A 710 15.50 -48.53 1.75
N SER A 711 14.94 -49.55 1.11
CA SER A 711 14.66 -49.54 -0.33
C SER A 711 13.71 -48.39 -0.72
N GLY A 712 14.00 -47.73 -1.85
CA GLY A 712 13.21 -46.62 -2.40
C GLY A 712 13.31 -45.29 -1.65
N LYS A 713 14.22 -45.16 -0.68
CA LYS A 713 14.43 -43.95 0.14
C LYS A 713 15.74 -43.22 -0.13
N LEU A 714 16.42 -43.63 -1.19
CA LEU A 714 17.67 -43.04 -1.62
C LEU A 714 17.41 -41.77 -2.45
N HIS A 715 18.27 -40.76 -2.29
CA HIS A 715 18.27 -39.53 -3.09
C HIS A 715 19.57 -39.45 -3.91
N LEU A 716 19.48 -39.27 -5.23
CA LEU A 716 20.64 -39.08 -6.08
C LEU A 716 20.72 -37.63 -6.57
N PHE A 717 21.88 -37.03 -6.46
CA PHE A 717 22.16 -35.67 -6.93
C PHE A 717 23.35 -35.66 -7.87
N ASP A 718 23.26 -34.81 -8.88
CA ASP A 718 24.36 -34.58 -9.81
C ASP A 718 25.54 -33.91 -9.11
N TYR A 719 26.76 -34.34 -9.42
CA TYR A 719 27.95 -33.90 -8.69
C TYR A 719 28.34 -32.44 -8.98
N GLN A 720 28.04 -31.92 -10.18
CA GLN A 720 28.40 -30.56 -10.59
C GLN A 720 27.29 -29.56 -10.27
N THR A 721 26.09 -29.84 -10.76
CA THR A 721 24.91 -28.95 -10.66
C THR A 721 24.21 -29.04 -9.31
N ARG A 722 24.40 -30.14 -8.57
CA ARG A 722 23.72 -30.41 -7.27
C ARG A 722 22.21 -30.56 -7.39
N GLU A 723 21.68 -30.62 -8.61
CA GLU A 723 20.26 -30.89 -8.88
C GLU A 723 19.97 -32.37 -8.66
N ARG A 724 18.76 -32.68 -8.21
CA ARG A 724 18.32 -34.06 -8.00
C ARG A 724 18.11 -34.75 -9.35
N ILE A 725 18.70 -35.92 -9.50
CA ILE A 725 18.48 -36.78 -10.66
C ILE A 725 17.12 -37.46 -10.47
N GLN A 726 16.23 -37.39 -11.47
CA GLN A 726 14.97 -38.12 -11.43
C GLN A 726 15.15 -39.50 -12.07
N TRP A 727 14.81 -40.54 -11.33
CA TRP A 727 14.70 -41.90 -11.84
C TRP A 727 13.29 -42.45 -11.56
N THR A 728 12.84 -43.32 -12.46
CA THR A 728 11.52 -43.97 -12.42
C THR A 728 11.65 -45.38 -11.89
#